data_AF-A0A1Q6HBM2-F1
#
_entry.id   AF-A0A1Q6HBM2-F1
#
_cell.length_a   1.000
_cell.length_b   1.000
_cell.length_c   1.000
_cell.angle_alpha   90.00
_cell.angle_beta   90.00
_cell.angle_gamma   90.00
#
_symmetry.space_group_name_H-M   'P 1'
#
loop_
_entity.id
_entity.type
_entity.pdbx_description
1 polymer ?
#
loop_
_entity_poly.entity_id
_entity_poly.type
_entity_poly.pdbx_seq_one_letter_code
_entity_poly.pdbx_strand_id
1 'polypeptide(L)'
;MMSCLYMLMAVCAAAQTTIDKTTRIYVMHSSGKVLCKNGNNHAAIVSPDDPLAGKLIIIPLGDGYYNIAGADGNGFMQLEGQWNTYFRESNTPEEAKYSIESAGGNYVRLRNKVNGKCLGTDSTVDGSYAFSDKDGSSVMHLWYLSDDKDAPVETSITSYVINPDARKQTIEGWGVSLCWWANMCGKWSDEKIDELVDWLVSPEGLNFNIFRYNIGGGDDPENRNCDPHHMGSGKGLRAEMEGFKDSTNGGYIWTRDEAQRKIMLKIREKRPDAIFEAFSNSCPYYMTYSGCCAGNSNGWKDNLKPEYYEEFAHYLVDVCKHYKDEYGIEFRTLDPFNEPLTNYWSRNGGQEGCHFDLNSQIAFLKVLSPILKESGLNTVISASDESMLGDSYKTFEGYRSAGVLDLIGQWNTHSYYGSNKDRSKIRTLSQESGLRLWMSETGNGGSGISGNLEMAKRLMNDVNYLMPAAWVDWQYVEEGNDQWCMVTGNFAAQTYNKVKNYYVRQQISRFIKAGYTILSVADDKVLAARNAAGDSLVIVAINSDVTPINHTVDLSFYESIGSDITGYITDETRNMEQNSDFSIDESKLTFKLPGLSIATFLIPVTEKSEQASEPEEGAAYMLLSRTAQNMAIGENESGYAVLNTASMSDDQKWTLKADGDNWIFENKNGNMLTYSAGEYYVSCTKGTQGKQAFRIENIDAPFCKIVTADDARALDLEKESNNAGTRIGVWEYGTEPTVVHRQWLMMKMPEDTPDIPDNIISAESGTGNMIEVEDGMIRINDKNEGVVKIYSVTGSLIAEINTGSTALIPMGKGIYAVKYSSAGATASKVVIIR
;
A
#
# COMPACT_ATOMS: atom_id res chain seq x y z
N MET A 1 -51.02 -1.34 -18.73
CA MET A 1 -50.20 -2.24 -17.90
C MET A 1 -48.98 -1.45 -17.46
N MET A 2 -48.84 -1.31 -16.14
CA MET A 2 -48.10 -0.25 -15.46
C MET A 2 -46.58 -0.38 -15.57
N SER A 3 -45.97 0.71 -15.99
CA SER A 3 -44.60 1.13 -15.72
C SER A 3 -44.40 1.34 -14.21
N CYS A 4 -43.53 0.55 -13.58
CA CYS A 4 -42.99 0.84 -12.26
C CYS A 4 -41.63 1.52 -12.43
N LEU A 5 -41.62 2.82 -12.14
CA LEU A 5 -40.44 3.66 -11.96
C LEU A 5 -39.69 3.13 -10.72
N TYR A 6 -38.45 2.66 -10.89
CA TYR A 6 -37.54 2.44 -9.76
C TYR A 6 -37.18 3.81 -9.17
N MET A 7 -37.78 4.14 -8.03
CA MET A 7 -37.43 5.35 -7.29
C MET A 7 -36.25 5.01 -6.36
N LEU A 8 -35.02 5.01 -6.90
CA LEU A 8 -33.84 5.19 -6.05
C LEU A 8 -33.95 6.59 -5.44
N MET A 9 -34.04 6.69 -4.12
CA MET A 9 -33.79 7.96 -3.44
C MET A 9 -32.29 8.25 -3.51
N ALA A 10 -31.84 8.87 -4.61
CA ALA A 10 -30.54 9.53 -4.65
C ALA A 10 -30.66 10.84 -3.87
N VAL A 11 -30.16 10.86 -2.63
CA VAL A 11 -30.05 12.10 -1.84
C VAL A 11 -28.58 12.49 -1.82
N CYS A 12 -28.20 13.42 -2.70
CA CYS A 12 -26.93 14.13 -2.60
C CYS A 12 -27.05 15.32 -1.63
N ALA A 13 -25.99 15.49 -0.83
CA ALA A 13 -25.57 16.67 -0.07
C ALA A 13 -26.43 17.13 1.15
N ALA A 14 -25.83 16.99 2.34
CA ALA A 14 -26.00 17.82 3.55
C ALA A 14 -27.41 18.06 4.12
N ALA A 15 -28.39 17.20 3.84
CA ALA A 15 -29.67 17.16 4.55
C ALA A 15 -29.73 15.93 5.47
N GLN A 16 -30.12 16.15 6.73
CA GLN A 16 -30.49 15.08 7.65
C GLN A 16 -31.61 14.25 6.97
N THR A 17 -31.39 12.96 6.74
CA THR A 17 -32.38 12.10 6.08
C THR A 17 -33.56 11.90 7.04
N THR A 18 -34.58 12.76 6.97
CA THR A 18 -35.72 12.71 7.89
C THR A 18 -36.74 11.68 7.43
N ILE A 19 -36.98 10.66 8.26
CA ILE A 19 -38.03 9.66 8.05
C ILE A 19 -39.26 10.13 8.83
N ASP A 20 -40.19 10.83 8.18
CA ASP A 20 -41.28 11.51 8.89
C ASP A 20 -42.47 10.61 9.27
N LYS A 21 -42.42 9.33 8.86
CA LYS A 21 -43.47 8.33 9.14
C LYS A 21 -42.87 6.99 9.48
N THR A 22 -43.59 6.20 10.29
CA THR A 22 -43.20 4.82 10.58
C THR A 22 -43.00 4.03 9.29
N THR A 23 -41.79 3.52 9.10
CA THR A 23 -41.34 2.89 7.84
C THR A 23 -40.75 1.52 8.12
N ARG A 24 -41.09 0.54 7.28
CA ARG A 24 -40.42 -0.78 7.26
C ARG A 24 -39.36 -0.78 6.19
N ILE A 25 -38.09 -0.97 6.56
CA ILE A 25 -36.96 -0.88 5.64
C ILE A 25 -35.85 -1.84 6.06
N TYR A 26 -35.05 -2.31 5.11
CA TYR A 26 -33.82 -3.00 5.45
C TYR A 26 -32.79 -1.95 5.88
N VAL A 27 -32.17 -2.20 7.03
CA VAL A 27 -31.00 -1.44 7.49
C VAL A 27 -29.79 -2.25 7.06
N MET A 28 -29.21 -1.87 5.93
CA MET A 28 -28.11 -2.58 5.29
C MET A 28 -26.79 -2.07 5.87
N HIS A 29 -25.93 -2.96 6.30
CA HIS A 29 -24.54 -2.67 6.60
C HIS A 29 -23.79 -2.34 5.32
N SER A 30 -22.78 -1.48 5.38
CA SER A 30 -21.92 -1.11 4.24
C SER A 30 -21.29 -2.30 3.49
N SER A 31 -21.15 -3.45 4.14
CA SER A 31 -20.71 -4.70 3.51
C SER A 31 -21.79 -5.44 2.69
N GLY A 32 -23.00 -4.89 2.58
CA GLY A 32 -24.16 -5.52 1.92
C GLY A 32 -24.98 -6.49 2.78
N LYS A 33 -24.69 -6.56 4.08
CA LYS A 33 -25.42 -7.44 5.02
C LYS A 33 -26.59 -6.73 5.67
N VAL A 34 -27.56 -7.48 6.19
CA VAL A 34 -28.78 -6.94 6.78
C VAL A 34 -28.67 -6.94 8.31
N LEU A 35 -28.96 -5.81 8.96
CA LEU A 35 -29.11 -5.73 10.41
C LEU A 35 -30.37 -6.49 10.84
N CYS A 36 -30.21 -7.39 11.81
CA CYS A 36 -31.30 -8.20 12.35
C CYS A 36 -31.24 -8.33 13.87
N LYS A 37 -32.33 -8.87 14.44
CA LYS A 37 -32.39 -9.37 15.82
C LYS A 37 -32.05 -10.86 15.80
N ASN A 38 -30.94 -11.26 16.41
CA ASN A 38 -30.57 -12.68 16.47
C ASN A 38 -31.35 -13.45 17.56
N GLY A 39 -31.09 -14.76 17.67
CA GLY A 39 -31.77 -15.65 18.63
C GLY A 39 -31.59 -15.29 20.11
N ASN A 40 -30.56 -14.52 20.46
CA ASN A 40 -30.30 -14.00 21.82
C ASN A 40 -30.85 -12.58 22.02
N ASN A 41 -31.67 -12.10 21.08
CA ASN A 41 -32.11 -10.71 20.99
C ASN A 41 -30.97 -9.69 20.83
N HIS A 42 -29.76 -10.10 20.43
CA HIS A 42 -28.68 -9.17 20.13
C HIS A 42 -28.82 -8.64 18.69
N ALA A 43 -28.46 -7.38 18.47
CA ALA A 43 -28.33 -6.83 17.13
C ALA A 43 -27.14 -7.47 16.40
N ALA A 44 -27.36 -7.97 15.19
CA ALA A 44 -26.32 -8.65 14.41
C ALA A 44 -26.51 -8.39 12.92
N ILE A 45 -25.49 -8.66 12.10
CA ILE A 45 -25.59 -8.63 10.64
C ILE A 45 -25.67 -10.04 10.06
N VAL A 46 -26.47 -10.23 9.02
CA VAL A 46 -26.63 -11.51 8.30
C VAL A 46 -26.68 -11.29 6.79
N SER A 47 -26.34 -12.31 6.00
CA SER A 47 -26.50 -12.27 4.55
C SER A 47 -27.96 -11.99 4.15
N PRO A 48 -28.22 -11.34 3.00
CA PRO A 48 -29.58 -11.08 2.52
C PRO A 48 -30.49 -12.32 2.41
N ASP A 49 -29.91 -13.51 2.21
CA ASP A 49 -30.64 -14.77 2.11
C ASP A 49 -30.95 -15.44 3.45
N ASP A 50 -30.43 -14.92 4.56
CA ASP A 50 -30.69 -15.47 5.89
C ASP A 50 -32.16 -15.27 6.30
N PRO A 51 -32.82 -16.26 6.95
CA PRO A 51 -34.20 -16.12 7.43
C PRO A 51 -34.44 -14.94 8.39
N LEU A 52 -33.39 -14.45 9.06
CA LEU A 52 -33.44 -13.29 9.96
C LEU A 52 -33.34 -11.94 9.22
N ALA A 53 -33.00 -11.95 7.92
CA ALA A 53 -32.92 -10.75 7.09
C ALA A 53 -34.32 -10.18 6.82
N GLY A 54 -34.81 -9.34 7.74
CA GLY A 54 -36.14 -8.74 7.68
C GLY A 54 -36.11 -7.21 7.75
N LYS A 55 -37.13 -6.56 7.19
CA LYS A 55 -37.31 -5.11 7.29
C LYS A 55 -37.55 -4.71 8.75
N LEU A 56 -36.62 -3.95 9.33
CA LEU A 56 -36.80 -3.33 10.64
C LEU A 56 -37.83 -2.21 10.55
N ILE A 57 -38.46 -1.89 11.69
CA ILE A 57 -39.49 -0.86 11.76
C ILE A 57 -38.86 0.39 12.38
N ILE A 58 -38.63 1.42 11.57
CA ILE A 58 -38.13 2.72 12.03
C ILE A 58 -39.32 3.60 12.40
N ILE A 59 -39.36 4.07 13.65
CA ILE A 59 -40.46 4.84 14.23
C ILE A 59 -39.93 6.23 14.61
N PRO A 60 -40.33 7.31 13.92
CA PRO A 60 -39.91 8.67 14.27
C PRO A 60 -40.56 9.16 15.56
N LEU A 61 -39.77 9.85 16.40
CA LEU A 61 -40.21 10.42 17.67
C LEU A 61 -40.52 11.93 17.61
N GLY A 62 -40.17 12.58 16.48
CA GLY A 62 -40.43 14.01 16.25
C GLY A 62 -39.38 14.96 16.84
N ASP A 63 -38.35 14.44 17.52
CA ASP A 63 -37.24 15.21 18.12
C ASP A 63 -35.88 14.95 17.43
N GLY A 64 -35.91 14.41 16.21
CA GLY A 64 -34.71 13.99 15.46
C GLY A 64 -34.21 12.59 15.80
N TYR A 65 -34.87 11.88 16.72
CA TYR A 65 -34.56 10.50 17.08
C TYR A 65 -35.64 9.52 16.61
N TYR A 66 -35.24 8.26 16.57
CA TYR A 66 -36.02 7.12 16.12
C TYR A 66 -35.90 5.98 17.12
N ASN A 67 -36.99 5.24 17.32
CA ASN A 67 -36.90 3.86 17.79
C ASN A 67 -36.80 2.92 16.58
N ILE A 68 -35.99 1.87 16.70
CA ILE A 68 -35.82 0.85 15.66
C ILE A 68 -36.30 -0.48 16.24
N ALA A 69 -37.44 -0.99 15.78
CA ALA A 69 -37.99 -2.26 16.24
C ALA A 69 -37.62 -3.43 15.33
N GLY A 70 -37.58 -4.63 15.92
CA GLY A 70 -37.32 -5.89 15.20
C GLY A 70 -38.31 -6.11 14.05
N ALA A 71 -37.91 -6.89 13.06
CA ALA A 71 -38.73 -7.17 11.87
C ALA A 71 -40.07 -7.87 12.20
N ASP A 72 -40.10 -8.63 13.30
CA ASP A 72 -41.29 -9.26 13.86
C ASP A 72 -42.20 -8.29 14.64
N GLY A 73 -41.78 -7.04 14.81
CA GLY A 73 -42.45 -6.03 15.63
C GLY A 73 -42.18 -6.16 17.13
N ASN A 74 -41.37 -7.13 17.56
CA ASN A 74 -41.09 -7.36 18.98
C ASN A 74 -39.69 -6.84 19.34
N GLY A 75 -39.67 -6.02 20.38
CA GLY A 75 -38.44 -5.44 20.92
C GLY A 75 -37.88 -4.30 20.09
N PHE A 76 -37.17 -3.40 20.77
CA PHE A 76 -36.59 -2.18 20.26
C PHE A 76 -35.09 -2.19 20.50
N MET A 77 -34.34 -1.82 19.47
CA MET A 77 -32.89 -1.72 19.53
C MET A 77 -32.49 -0.72 20.62
N GLN A 78 -31.68 -1.17 21.57
CA GLN A 78 -31.34 -0.48 22.80
C GLN A 78 -29.88 -0.78 23.17
N LEU A 79 -29.15 0.28 23.55
CA LEU A 79 -27.84 0.16 24.17
C LEU A 79 -27.94 -0.50 25.56
N GLU A 80 -27.09 -1.48 25.84
CA GLU A 80 -26.97 -2.11 27.15
C GLU A 80 -25.52 -2.14 27.64
N GLY A 81 -25.30 -1.60 28.84
CA GLY A 81 -23.95 -1.37 29.35
C GLY A 81 -23.24 -0.28 28.56
N GLN A 82 -21.97 -0.52 28.21
CA GLN A 82 -21.14 0.48 27.52
C GLN A 82 -21.16 0.35 25.99
N TRP A 83 -21.40 -0.86 25.44
CA TRP A 83 -21.25 -1.12 24.01
C TRP A 83 -22.30 -2.06 23.39
N ASN A 84 -22.90 -2.98 24.14
CA ASN A 84 -23.79 -3.97 23.56
C ASN A 84 -25.08 -3.35 23.04
N THR A 85 -25.62 -3.91 21.95
CA THR A 85 -26.89 -3.47 21.38
C THR A 85 -27.84 -4.65 21.28
N TYR A 86 -28.94 -4.57 22.03
CA TYR A 86 -29.96 -5.61 22.07
C TYR A 86 -31.33 -5.09 21.66
N PHE A 87 -32.22 -5.97 21.27
CA PHE A 87 -33.65 -5.70 21.15
C PHE A 87 -34.32 -6.02 22.49
N ARG A 88 -34.92 -4.99 23.12
CA ARG A 88 -35.58 -5.07 24.44
C ARG A 88 -37.03 -4.61 24.35
N GLU A 89 -37.88 -5.08 25.26
CA GLU A 89 -39.33 -4.84 25.18
C GLU A 89 -39.71 -3.35 25.25
N SER A 90 -38.95 -2.54 25.99
CA SER A 90 -39.26 -1.13 26.18
C SER A 90 -38.60 -0.23 25.13
N ASN A 91 -39.35 0.73 24.59
CA ASN A 91 -38.86 1.76 23.68
C ASN A 91 -38.71 3.14 24.33
N THR A 92 -39.12 3.27 25.59
CA THR A 92 -39.09 4.54 26.33
C THR A 92 -37.72 4.98 26.84
N PRO A 93 -36.75 4.08 27.17
CA PRO A 93 -35.44 4.50 27.64
C PRO A 93 -34.69 5.32 26.59
N GLU A 94 -33.86 6.27 27.03
CA GLU A 94 -33.05 7.07 26.11
C GLU A 94 -32.05 6.18 25.33
N GLU A 95 -31.66 5.05 25.92
CA GLU A 95 -30.80 4.02 25.31
C GLU A 95 -31.42 3.40 24.05
N ALA A 96 -32.75 3.48 23.89
CA ALA A 96 -33.48 2.95 22.73
C ALA A 96 -33.65 3.99 21.60
N LYS A 97 -33.09 5.20 21.76
CA LYS A 97 -33.22 6.31 20.81
C LYS A 97 -31.95 6.47 19.99
N TYR A 98 -32.10 6.36 18.67
CA TYR A 98 -31.03 6.53 17.70
C TYR A 98 -31.35 7.69 16.76
N SER A 99 -30.35 8.50 16.42
CA SER A 99 -30.46 9.42 15.29
C SER A 99 -29.95 8.75 14.02
N ILE A 100 -30.45 9.18 12.87
CA ILE A 100 -29.99 8.74 11.55
C ILE A 100 -29.33 9.96 10.89
N GLU A 101 -28.01 9.90 10.76
CA GLU A 101 -27.19 11.02 10.29
C GLU A 101 -26.62 10.68 8.92
N SER A 102 -26.67 11.60 7.95
CA SER A 102 -26.00 11.38 6.65
C SER A 102 -24.49 11.22 6.85
N ALA A 103 -23.91 10.24 6.16
CA ALA A 103 -22.47 10.00 6.12
C ALA A 103 -21.82 10.34 4.78
N GLY A 104 -22.59 10.89 3.83
CA GLY A 104 -22.19 11.07 2.43
C GLY A 104 -22.63 9.89 1.55
N GLY A 105 -22.84 10.15 0.25
CA GLY A 105 -23.40 9.17 -0.67
C GLY A 105 -24.77 8.65 -0.20
N ASN A 106 -24.98 7.34 -0.30
CA ASN A 106 -26.19 6.66 0.19
C ASN A 106 -26.06 6.18 1.65
N TYR A 107 -24.98 6.53 2.35
CA TYR A 107 -24.70 6.02 3.68
C TYR A 107 -25.23 6.92 4.80
N VAL A 108 -25.59 6.28 5.91
CA VAL A 108 -26.03 6.88 7.17
C VAL A 108 -25.27 6.29 8.35
N ARG A 109 -25.19 7.05 9.44
CA ARG A 109 -24.78 6.59 10.76
C ARG A 109 -26.01 6.49 11.65
N LEU A 110 -26.07 5.43 12.44
CA LEU A 110 -27.07 5.28 13.50
C LEU A 110 -26.41 5.64 14.82
N ARG A 111 -26.67 6.82 15.39
CA ARG A 111 -26.01 7.27 16.63
C ARG A 111 -26.93 7.15 17.83
N ASN A 112 -26.50 6.42 18.85
CA ASN A 112 -27.23 6.28 20.10
C ASN A 112 -27.24 7.60 20.89
N LYS A 113 -28.39 7.95 21.44
CA LYS A 113 -28.58 9.21 22.16
C LYS A 113 -27.80 9.31 23.48
N VAL A 114 -27.62 8.22 24.19
CA VAL A 114 -27.08 8.23 25.56
C VAL A 114 -25.57 8.45 25.58
N ASN A 115 -24.83 7.71 24.76
CA ASN A 115 -23.37 7.79 24.73
C ASN A 115 -22.81 8.58 23.53
N GLY A 116 -23.68 9.00 22.59
CA GLY A 116 -23.28 9.73 21.39
C GLY A 116 -22.44 8.90 20.41
N LYS A 117 -22.42 7.57 20.53
CA LYS A 117 -21.65 6.66 19.68
C LYS A 117 -22.50 6.05 18.56
N CYS A 118 -21.85 5.69 17.47
CA CYS A 118 -22.47 5.06 16.33
C CYS A 118 -22.64 3.55 16.55
N LEU A 119 -23.68 2.98 15.96
CA LEU A 119 -23.83 1.56 15.73
C LEU A 119 -22.84 1.14 14.63
N GLY A 120 -22.11 0.05 14.84
CA GLY A 120 -21.25 -0.56 13.83
C GLY A 120 -20.82 -1.96 14.24
N THR A 121 -20.07 -2.64 13.39
CA THR A 121 -19.59 -4.01 13.65
C THR A 121 -18.07 -4.04 13.75
N ASP A 122 -17.53 -5.13 14.31
CA ASP A 122 -16.08 -5.38 14.35
C ASP A 122 -15.61 -6.37 13.26
N SER A 123 -16.56 -6.91 12.48
CA SER A 123 -16.36 -7.89 11.42
C SER A 123 -17.50 -7.80 10.41
N THR A 124 -17.25 -8.20 9.17
CA THR A 124 -18.28 -8.38 8.15
C THR A 124 -18.83 -9.79 8.09
N VAL A 125 -18.45 -10.74 8.96
CA VAL A 125 -18.92 -12.15 8.93
C VAL A 125 -20.39 -12.27 9.37
N ASP A 126 -21.11 -13.25 8.83
CA ASP A 126 -22.51 -13.52 9.20
C ASP A 126 -22.63 -13.83 10.70
N GLY A 127 -23.64 -13.24 11.34
CA GLY A 127 -23.87 -13.33 12.77
C GLY A 127 -23.05 -12.36 13.61
N SER A 128 -22.15 -11.56 13.02
CA SER A 128 -21.36 -10.56 13.76
C SER A 128 -22.27 -9.56 14.46
N TYR A 129 -21.94 -9.27 15.71
CA TYR A 129 -22.73 -8.37 16.54
C TYR A 129 -22.50 -6.92 16.13
N ALA A 130 -23.58 -6.13 16.22
CA ALA A 130 -23.54 -4.69 16.10
C ALA A 130 -23.46 -4.06 17.50
N PHE A 131 -22.51 -3.15 17.69
CA PHE A 131 -22.21 -2.47 18.94
C PHE A 131 -22.41 -0.97 18.79
N SER A 132 -22.90 -0.32 19.85
CA SER A 132 -23.15 1.12 19.88
C SER A 132 -22.03 1.84 20.62
N ASP A 133 -20.77 1.56 20.30
CA ASP A 133 -19.57 2.14 20.89
C ASP A 133 -18.66 2.83 19.87
N LYS A 134 -19.07 2.83 18.60
CA LYS A 134 -18.24 3.24 17.47
C LYS A 134 -18.18 4.76 17.30
N ASP A 135 -17.11 5.26 16.72
CA ASP A 135 -16.91 6.69 16.49
C ASP A 135 -17.61 7.22 15.21
N GLY A 136 -18.01 6.32 14.31
CA GLY A 136 -18.59 6.65 13.01
C GLY A 136 -17.59 6.98 11.90
N SER A 137 -16.28 6.83 12.13
CA SER A 137 -15.23 7.14 11.15
C SER A 137 -14.96 5.98 10.17
N SER A 138 -15.06 4.74 10.65
CA SER A 138 -14.92 3.54 9.83
C SER A 138 -16.17 3.28 9.00
N VAL A 139 -15.94 2.73 7.81
CA VAL A 139 -16.97 2.18 6.94
C VAL A 139 -17.76 1.04 7.60
N MET A 140 -17.18 0.34 8.59
CA MET A 140 -17.87 -0.64 9.46
C MET A 140 -18.95 -0.02 10.37
N HIS A 141 -18.99 1.30 10.44
CA HIS A 141 -19.97 2.06 11.22
C HIS A 141 -21.04 2.67 10.32
N LEU A 142 -20.97 2.39 9.01
CA LEU A 142 -21.86 2.94 8.00
C LEU A 142 -22.93 1.93 7.59
N TRP A 143 -24.12 2.46 7.38
CA TRP A 143 -25.30 1.72 7.01
C TRP A 143 -25.95 2.42 5.80
N TYR A 144 -26.81 1.75 5.05
CA TYR A 144 -27.70 2.37 4.08
C TYR A 144 -29.10 1.78 4.24
N LEU A 145 -30.11 2.57 3.91
CA LEU A 145 -31.51 2.17 4.06
C LEU A 145 -32.05 1.77 2.70
N SER A 146 -32.61 0.57 2.59
CA SER A 146 -33.08 0.02 1.33
C SER A 146 -34.42 -0.70 1.45
N ASP A 147 -35.28 -0.54 0.45
CA ASP A 147 -36.50 -1.34 0.31
C ASP A 147 -36.24 -2.75 -0.24
N ASP A 148 -35.05 -2.96 -0.80
CA ASP A 148 -34.57 -4.20 -1.38
C ASP A 148 -33.38 -4.74 -0.56
N LYS A 149 -33.48 -5.99 -0.09
CA LYS A 149 -32.41 -6.65 0.65
C LYS A 149 -31.23 -7.03 -0.25
N ASP A 150 -31.47 -7.08 -1.56
CA ASP A 150 -30.48 -7.40 -2.59
C ASP A 150 -29.98 -6.11 -3.27
N ALA A 151 -30.25 -4.94 -2.68
CA ALA A 151 -29.81 -3.67 -3.22
C ALA A 151 -28.29 -3.69 -3.43
N PRO A 152 -27.83 -3.32 -4.63
CA PRO A 152 -26.42 -3.44 -5.00
C PRO A 152 -25.59 -2.61 -4.02
N VAL A 153 -24.59 -3.26 -3.43
CA VAL A 153 -23.54 -2.55 -2.70
C VAL A 153 -22.84 -1.68 -3.73
N GLU A 154 -22.77 -0.38 -3.44
CA GLU A 154 -21.95 0.54 -4.23
C GLU A 154 -20.57 -0.10 -4.38
N THR A 155 -20.09 -0.24 -5.61
CA THR A 155 -18.80 -0.87 -5.87
C THR A 155 -17.90 0.23 -6.40
N SER A 156 -16.84 0.53 -5.68
CA SER A 156 -15.85 1.50 -6.14
C SER A 156 -15.18 0.98 -7.40
N ILE A 157 -14.65 1.88 -8.22
CA ILE A 157 -13.91 1.52 -9.43
C ILE A 157 -12.56 2.23 -9.36
N THR A 158 -11.50 1.52 -9.71
CA THR A 158 -10.18 2.11 -9.97
C THR A 158 -9.64 1.57 -11.29
N SER A 159 -8.89 2.42 -11.99
CA SER A 159 -8.27 2.09 -13.26
C SER A 159 -6.87 2.66 -13.31
N TYR A 160 -5.90 1.85 -13.70
CA TYR A 160 -4.49 2.25 -13.77
C TYR A 160 -3.76 1.44 -14.85
N VAL A 161 -2.59 1.94 -15.23
CA VAL A 161 -1.70 1.28 -16.18
C VAL A 161 -0.51 0.66 -15.44
N ILE A 162 -0.01 -0.47 -15.94
CA ILE A 162 1.29 -1.00 -15.56
C ILE A 162 2.23 -0.92 -16.76
N ASN A 163 3.27 -0.10 -16.61
CA ASN A 163 4.34 0.05 -17.59
C ASN A 163 5.60 -0.69 -17.08
N PRO A 164 6.12 -1.71 -17.80
CA PRO A 164 7.30 -2.48 -17.39
C PRO A 164 8.60 -1.65 -17.35
N ASP A 165 8.61 -0.47 -17.97
CA ASP A 165 9.75 0.45 -17.98
C ASP A 165 9.69 1.50 -16.85
N ALA A 166 8.57 1.61 -16.13
CA ALA A 166 8.44 2.49 -14.97
C ALA A 166 9.06 1.87 -13.69
N ARG A 167 10.33 1.46 -13.80
CA ARG A 167 11.07 0.68 -12.80
C ARG A 167 11.46 1.51 -11.57
N LYS A 168 11.31 0.90 -10.40
CA LYS A 168 11.76 1.41 -9.10
C LYS A 168 12.94 0.56 -8.59
N GLN A 169 12.95 0.23 -7.30
CA GLN A 169 14.00 -0.60 -6.70
C GLN A 169 13.82 -2.09 -7.01
N THR A 170 14.94 -2.81 -7.00
CA THR A 170 14.97 -4.27 -6.94
C THR A 170 14.89 -4.72 -5.48
N ILE A 171 14.02 -5.69 -5.20
CA ILE A 171 13.86 -6.28 -3.87
C ILE A 171 14.95 -7.32 -3.65
N GLU A 172 15.73 -7.12 -2.61
CA GLU A 172 16.69 -8.09 -2.08
C GLU A 172 16.01 -9.16 -1.24
N GLY A 173 14.92 -8.80 -0.55
CA GLY A 173 14.18 -9.76 0.24
C GLY A 173 13.15 -9.19 1.19
N TRP A 174 12.52 -10.14 1.87
CA TRP A 174 11.60 -9.91 2.99
C TRP A 174 12.14 -10.62 4.21
N GLY A 175 11.94 -10.01 5.38
CA GLY A 175 12.52 -10.56 6.59
C GLY A 175 11.70 -10.37 7.84
N VAL A 176 12.24 -10.90 8.92
CA VAL A 176 11.73 -10.70 10.27
C VAL A 176 12.88 -10.63 11.27
N SER A 177 12.67 -9.96 12.40
CA SER A 177 13.59 -10.12 13.53
C SER A 177 13.43 -11.49 14.19
N LEU A 178 14.54 -12.03 14.68
CA LEU A 178 14.55 -13.18 15.59
C LEU A 178 14.26 -12.74 17.03
N CYS A 179 14.26 -11.43 17.30
CA CYS A 179 13.68 -10.86 18.51
C CYS A 179 12.19 -11.20 18.64
N TRP A 180 11.70 -11.57 19.81
CA TRP A 180 12.41 -12.46 20.73
C TRP A 180 11.80 -13.85 20.73
N TRP A 181 10.88 -14.11 19.80
CA TRP A 181 10.21 -15.38 19.66
C TRP A 181 11.19 -16.53 19.50
N ALA A 182 12.34 -16.31 18.86
CA ALA A 182 13.34 -17.35 18.65
C ALA A 182 13.99 -17.84 19.96
N ASN A 183 14.14 -16.96 20.96
CA ASN A 183 14.59 -17.32 22.31
C ASN A 183 13.58 -18.28 23.00
N MET A 184 12.30 -18.17 22.67
CA MET A 184 11.27 -19.06 23.24
C MET A 184 11.11 -20.34 22.43
N CYS A 185 10.88 -20.21 21.12
CA CYS A 185 10.62 -21.34 20.22
C CYS A 185 11.85 -22.23 20.02
N GLY A 186 13.07 -21.69 20.11
CA GLY A 186 14.30 -22.47 20.02
C GLY A 186 14.47 -23.51 21.15
N LYS A 187 13.68 -23.40 22.23
CA LYS A 187 13.64 -24.36 23.35
C LYS A 187 12.68 -25.53 23.09
N TRP A 188 11.93 -25.50 21.98
CA TRP A 188 10.98 -26.55 21.62
C TRP A 188 11.67 -27.74 20.94
N SER A 189 10.88 -28.78 20.64
CA SER A 189 11.37 -29.94 19.89
C SER A 189 11.73 -29.54 18.45
N ASP A 190 12.66 -30.29 17.84
CA ASP A 190 13.13 -30.00 16.48
C ASP A 190 11.99 -30.07 15.46
N GLU A 191 11.01 -30.95 15.65
CA GLU A 191 9.86 -31.05 14.74
C GLU A 191 9.02 -29.76 14.71
N LYS A 192 8.81 -29.14 15.87
CA LYS A 192 8.06 -27.88 15.96
C LYS A 192 8.86 -26.71 15.39
N ILE A 193 10.17 -26.69 15.66
CA ILE A 193 11.07 -25.69 15.10
C ILE A 193 11.09 -25.81 13.57
N ASP A 194 11.21 -27.03 13.04
CA ASP A 194 11.26 -27.27 11.60
C ASP A 194 9.97 -26.82 10.92
N GLU A 195 8.79 -27.09 11.52
CA GLU A 195 7.51 -26.61 10.99
C GLU A 195 7.41 -25.07 10.98
N LEU A 196 7.78 -24.40 12.08
CA LEU A 196 7.79 -22.93 12.16
C LEU A 196 8.72 -22.33 11.12
N VAL A 197 9.93 -22.88 10.98
CA VAL A 197 10.91 -22.40 9.99
C VAL A 197 10.42 -22.69 8.58
N ASP A 198 9.78 -23.82 8.31
CA ASP A 198 9.21 -24.13 6.98
C ASP A 198 8.13 -23.13 6.59
N TRP A 199 7.23 -22.75 7.50
CA TRP A 199 6.25 -21.70 7.25
C TRP A 199 6.91 -20.34 6.95
N LEU A 200 8.05 -20.05 7.59
CA LEU A 200 8.78 -18.80 7.44
C LEU A 200 9.57 -18.71 6.13
N VAL A 201 10.29 -19.76 5.74
CA VAL A 201 11.32 -19.66 4.67
C VAL A 201 10.96 -20.39 3.38
N SER A 202 9.97 -21.28 3.41
CA SER A 202 9.59 -22.08 2.24
C SER A 202 9.03 -21.19 1.11
N PRO A 203 9.28 -21.52 -0.17
CA PRO A 203 8.60 -20.90 -1.32
C PRO A 203 7.07 -21.02 -1.28
N GLU A 204 6.53 -22.00 -0.56
CA GLU A 204 5.09 -22.18 -0.35
C GLU A 204 4.57 -21.45 0.89
N GLY A 205 5.48 -20.98 1.76
CA GLY A 205 5.22 -20.23 2.98
C GLY A 205 5.31 -18.72 2.76
N LEU A 206 5.91 -18.00 3.72
CA LEU A 206 6.22 -16.58 3.59
C LEU A 206 7.41 -16.31 2.66
N ASN A 207 8.24 -17.32 2.38
CA ASN A 207 9.43 -17.19 1.52
C ASN A 207 10.38 -16.06 1.97
N PHE A 208 10.49 -15.81 3.28
CA PHE A 208 11.44 -14.84 3.83
C PHE A 208 12.87 -15.35 3.66
N ASN A 209 13.80 -14.43 3.42
CA ASN A 209 15.23 -14.70 3.22
C ASN A 209 16.13 -13.76 4.03
N ILE A 210 15.58 -12.85 4.83
CA ILE A 210 16.33 -11.90 5.65
C ILE A 210 15.97 -12.08 7.12
N PHE A 211 16.96 -12.19 8.00
CA PHE A 211 16.73 -12.42 9.44
C PHE A 211 17.66 -11.56 10.28
N ARG A 212 17.10 -10.81 11.22
CA ARG A 212 17.87 -9.96 12.15
C ARG A 212 18.08 -10.70 13.47
N TYR A 213 19.32 -11.00 13.83
CA TYR A 213 19.73 -11.70 15.04
C TYR A 213 20.13 -10.68 16.12
N ASN A 214 19.52 -10.75 17.31
CA ASN A 214 19.83 -9.83 18.41
C ASN A 214 20.98 -10.37 19.25
N ILE A 215 22.08 -9.63 19.27
CA ILE A 215 23.15 -9.76 20.25
C ILE A 215 22.66 -9.13 21.55
N GLY A 216 22.20 -9.98 22.47
CA GLY A 216 21.67 -9.55 23.75
C GLY A 216 22.70 -8.75 24.56
N GLY A 217 22.22 -7.72 25.27
CA GLY A 217 23.02 -7.02 26.27
C GLY A 217 23.13 -7.87 27.54
N GLY A 218 22.02 -8.48 27.96
CA GLY A 218 21.94 -9.23 29.21
C GLY A 218 21.89 -8.33 30.43
N ASP A 219 20.88 -8.54 31.26
CA ASP A 219 20.74 -7.81 32.52
C ASP A 219 21.67 -8.36 33.61
N ASP A 220 21.83 -7.61 34.71
CA ASP A 220 22.65 -8.00 35.84
C ASP A 220 22.13 -9.32 36.46
N PRO A 221 22.89 -10.44 36.41
CA PRO A 221 22.42 -11.71 36.95
C PRO A 221 22.21 -11.66 38.48
N GLU A 222 22.84 -10.69 39.17
CA GLU A 222 22.63 -10.44 40.60
C GLU A 222 21.49 -9.46 40.89
N ASN A 223 20.85 -8.89 39.86
CA ASN A 223 19.77 -7.91 39.94
C ASN A 223 20.09 -6.73 40.88
N ARG A 224 21.34 -6.26 40.92
CA ARG A 224 21.75 -5.19 41.86
C ARG A 224 21.19 -3.84 41.46
N ASN A 225 21.01 -3.63 40.17
CA ASN A 225 20.62 -2.37 39.58
C ASN A 225 19.33 -2.43 38.77
N CYS A 226 18.61 -3.55 38.71
CA CYS A 226 17.27 -3.62 38.12
C CYS A 226 16.38 -4.52 38.95
N ASP A 227 15.06 -4.34 38.82
CA ASP A 227 14.11 -5.22 39.50
C ASP A 227 14.17 -6.61 38.84
N PRO A 228 14.19 -7.72 39.62
CA PRO A 228 14.21 -9.05 39.05
C PRO A 228 13.07 -9.29 38.05
N HIS A 229 13.41 -9.78 36.86
CA HIS A 229 12.46 -10.05 35.77
C HIS A 229 11.59 -8.85 35.35
N HIS A 230 12.15 -7.63 35.38
CA HIS A 230 11.43 -6.43 34.97
C HIS A 230 10.92 -6.50 33.51
N MET A 231 11.66 -7.17 32.61
CA MET A 231 11.19 -7.41 31.23
C MET A 231 10.12 -8.50 31.16
N GLY A 232 10.25 -9.56 31.95
CA GLY A 232 9.23 -10.59 32.14
C GLY A 232 7.87 -10.03 32.54
N SER A 233 7.87 -8.98 33.38
CA SER A 233 6.67 -8.25 33.80
C SER A 233 6.18 -7.21 32.77
N GLY A 234 7.03 -6.85 31.80
CA GLY A 234 6.75 -5.88 30.74
C GLY A 234 6.30 -6.56 29.44
N LYS A 235 7.26 -6.86 28.55
CA LYS A 235 6.99 -7.50 27.24
C LYS A 235 6.99 -9.03 27.29
N GLY A 236 7.22 -9.61 28.48
CA GLY A 236 7.23 -11.05 28.72
C GLY A 236 8.64 -11.64 28.72
N LEU A 237 8.78 -12.85 29.25
CA LEU A 237 10.08 -13.53 29.43
C LEU A 237 10.87 -13.71 28.12
N ARG A 238 10.19 -13.67 26.97
CA ARG A 238 10.85 -13.65 25.66
C ARG A 238 11.86 -12.50 25.54
N ALA A 239 11.56 -11.34 26.14
CA ALA A 239 12.38 -10.14 26.09
C ALA A 239 13.68 -10.22 26.91
N GLU A 240 13.80 -11.19 27.81
CA GLU A 240 14.98 -11.40 28.63
C GLU A 240 16.03 -12.16 27.81
N MET A 241 16.85 -11.41 27.11
CA MET A 241 17.95 -11.92 26.31
C MET A 241 19.21 -12.04 27.15
N GLU A 242 20.00 -13.09 26.90
CA GLU A 242 21.28 -13.29 27.57
C GLU A 242 22.38 -12.49 26.86
N GLY A 243 23.27 -11.86 27.63
CA GLY A 243 24.52 -11.29 27.12
C GLY A 243 25.67 -12.29 27.18
N PHE A 244 26.68 -12.17 26.32
CA PHE A 244 27.79 -13.14 26.26
C PHE A 244 28.90 -12.89 27.30
N LYS A 245 28.81 -11.86 28.13
CA LYS A 245 29.86 -11.49 29.09
C LYS A 245 29.27 -10.74 30.29
N ASP A 246 29.79 -10.99 31.49
CA ASP A 246 29.25 -10.41 32.75
C ASP A 246 30.10 -9.29 33.37
N SER A 247 31.34 -9.09 32.90
CA SER A 247 32.24 -8.03 33.38
C SER A 247 33.45 -7.84 32.46
N THR A 248 34.16 -6.72 32.57
CA THR A 248 35.33 -6.41 31.71
C THR A 248 36.42 -7.48 31.70
N ASN A 249 36.74 -8.06 32.85
CA ASN A 249 37.79 -9.08 32.99
C ASN A 249 37.24 -10.52 32.95
N GLY A 250 35.92 -10.69 32.77
CA GLY A 250 35.30 -12.01 32.61
C GLY A 250 35.53 -12.58 31.22
N GLY A 251 35.58 -13.92 31.11
CA GLY A 251 35.57 -14.59 29.81
C GLY A 251 34.19 -14.52 29.15
N TYR A 252 34.15 -14.73 27.83
CA TYR A 252 32.90 -14.94 27.11
C TYR A 252 32.22 -16.25 27.52
N ILE A 253 30.89 -16.25 27.57
CA ILE A 253 30.04 -17.39 27.91
C ILE A 253 29.28 -17.81 26.65
N TRP A 254 30.00 -18.45 25.72
CA TRP A 254 29.50 -18.80 24.39
C TRP A 254 28.32 -19.79 24.38
N THR A 255 28.05 -20.46 25.51
CA THR A 255 26.87 -21.32 25.64
C THR A 255 25.55 -20.55 25.71
N ARG A 256 25.58 -19.25 26.02
CA ARG A 256 24.38 -18.40 26.10
C ARG A 256 23.70 -18.22 24.74
N ASP A 257 22.43 -17.85 24.79
CA ASP A 257 21.54 -17.63 23.65
C ASP A 257 21.42 -18.83 22.68
N GLU A 258 21.47 -20.04 23.23
CA GLU A 258 21.36 -21.29 22.45
C GLU A 258 20.05 -21.38 21.66
N ALA A 259 18.94 -20.90 22.22
CA ALA A 259 17.63 -21.01 21.60
C ALA A 259 17.50 -20.17 20.32
N GLN A 260 17.86 -18.87 20.37
CA GLN A 260 17.83 -18.02 19.18
C GLN A 260 18.82 -18.53 18.12
N ARG A 261 20.03 -18.92 18.54
CA ARG A 261 21.04 -19.53 17.66
C ARG A 261 20.50 -20.77 16.96
N LYS A 262 19.83 -21.67 17.67
CA LYS A 262 19.26 -22.90 17.11
C LYS A 262 18.25 -22.61 15.99
N ILE A 263 17.35 -21.65 16.19
CA ILE A 263 16.42 -21.19 15.13
C ILE A 263 17.19 -20.65 13.92
N MET A 264 18.18 -19.79 14.14
CA MET A 264 19.00 -19.21 13.08
C MET A 264 19.74 -20.28 12.24
N LEU A 265 20.29 -21.32 12.89
CA LEU A 265 20.94 -22.43 12.20
C LEU A 265 19.95 -23.28 11.39
N LYS A 266 18.75 -23.53 11.92
CA LYS A 266 17.66 -24.20 11.20
C LYS A 266 17.18 -23.40 10.00
N ILE A 267 17.12 -22.07 10.11
CA ILE A 267 16.86 -21.19 8.97
C ILE A 267 17.97 -21.33 7.92
N ARG A 268 19.26 -21.25 8.30
CA ARG A 268 20.37 -21.42 7.34
C ARG A 268 20.32 -22.79 6.63
N GLU A 269 20.00 -23.86 7.36
CA GLU A 269 19.86 -25.21 6.81
C GLU A 269 18.77 -25.27 5.71
N LYS A 270 17.59 -24.70 6.00
CA LYS A 270 16.42 -24.73 5.10
C LYS A 270 16.46 -23.64 4.01
N ARG A 271 17.21 -22.57 4.24
CA ARG A 271 17.36 -21.40 3.36
C ARG A 271 18.84 -21.01 3.25
N PRO A 272 19.65 -21.74 2.45
CA PRO A 272 21.10 -21.51 2.38
C PRO A 272 21.49 -20.10 1.90
N ASP A 273 20.64 -19.46 1.09
CA ASP A 273 20.77 -18.07 0.60
C ASP A 273 20.29 -17.01 1.61
N ALA A 274 19.91 -17.40 2.83
CA ALA A 274 19.50 -16.47 3.87
C ALA A 274 20.57 -15.41 4.17
N ILE A 275 20.13 -14.17 4.30
CA ILE A 275 20.92 -13.02 4.73
C ILE A 275 20.65 -12.82 6.21
N PHE A 276 21.73 -12.74 7.00
CA PHE A 276 21.64 -12.42 8.41
C PHE A 276 22.27 -11.06 8.69
N GLU A 277 21.56 -10.25 9.45
CA GLU A 277 22.09 -9.05 10.11
C GLU A 277 22.20 -9.36 11.60
N ALA A 278 23.31 -9.00 12.22
CA ALA A 278 23.40 -8.91 13.67
C ALA A 278 23.03 -7.49 14.09
N PHE A 279 22.23 -7.35 15.16
CA PHE A 279 21.96 -6.04 15.75
C PHE A 279 21.97 -6.14 17.27
N SER A 280 22.01 -5.00 17.96
CA SER A 280 21.97 -4.96 19.42
C SER A 280 20.98 -3.93 19.93
N ASN A 281 20.03 -4.38 20.74
CA ASN A 281 19.13 -3.46 21.46
C ASN A 281 19.84 -2.69 22.57
N SER A 282 20.90 -3.26 23.17
CA SER A 282 21.61 -2.65 24.27
C SER A 282 22.97 -3.30 24.53
N CYS A 283 23.90 -2.52 25.09
CA CYS A 283 25.16 -3.04 25.59
C CYS A 283 24.98 -3.84 26.91
N PRO A 284 25.97 -4.67 27.28
CA PRO A 284 25.93 -5.38 28.56
C PRO A 284 25.77 -4.47 29.78
N TYR A 285 24.98 -4.91 30.76
CA TYR A 285 24.56 -4.09 31.90
C TYR A 285 25.72 -3.37 32.61
N TYR A 286 26.89 -3.99 32.77
CA TYR A 286 28.05 -3.42 33.47
C TYR A 286 28.70 -2.25 32.71
N MET A 287 28.49 -2.18 31.40
CA MET A 287 28.93 -1.06 30.56
C MET A 287 28.00 0.15 30.67
N THR A 288 26.79 -0.04 31.20
CA THR A 288 25.75 0.99 31.21
C THR A 288 25.88 1.99 32.36
N TYR A 289 25.32 3.19 32.20
CA TYR A 289 25.16 4.19 33.26
C TYR A 289 24.25 3.70 34.38
N SER A 290 23.12 3.09 34.06
CA SER A 290 22.12 2.64 35.04
C SER A 290 22.48 1.32 35.72
N GLY A 291 23.41 0.55 35.16
CA GLY A 291 23.60 -0.86 35.51
C GLY A 291 22.50 -1.77 34.97
N CYS A 292 21.71 -1.31 33.98
CA CYS A 292 20.53 -1.97 33.43
C CYS A 292 20.55 -1.91 31.90
N CYS A 293 20.37 -3.04 31.22
CA CYS A 293 20.33 -3.08 29.76
C CYS A 293 19.01 -2.52 29.16
N ALA A 294 18.01 -2.20 29.99
CA ALA A 294 16.74 -1.61 29.57
C ALA A 294 16.79 -0.10 29.25
N GLY A 295 17.83 0.59 29.73
CA GLY A 295 18.01 2.02 29.51
C GLY A 295 18.48 2.78 30.75
N ASN A 296 18.60 4.09 30.61
CA ASN A 296 19.09 4.99 31.66
C ASN A 296 17.97 5.30 32.68
N SER A 297 18.29 5.78 33.88
CA SER A 297 17.28 6.32 34.80
C SER A 297 16.51 7.52 34.21
N ASN A 298 17.11 8.25 33.27
CA ASN A 298 16.44 9.22 32.42
C ASN A 298 16.54 8.78 30.96
N GLY A 299 15.42 8.39 30.34
CA GLY A 299 15.42 7.87 28.96
C GLY A 299 15.87 8.85 27.87
N TRP A 300 16.04 10.14 28.20
CA TRP A 300 16.66 11.16 27.33
C TRP A 300 18.19 11.21 27.40
N LYS A 301 18.83 10.18 27.97
CA LYS A 301 20.27 10.16 28.20
C LYS A 301 20.87 8.87 27.75
N ASP A 302 22.05 8.99 27.15
CA ASP A 302 22.87 7.85 26.79
C ASP A 302 22.94 6.83 27.92
N ASN A 303 22.82 5.56 27.56
CA ASN A 303 22.96 4.50 28.55
C ASN A 303 24.31 3.77 28.46
N LEU A 304 25.08 3.89 27.37
CA LEU A 304 26.46 3.39 27.30
C LEU A 304 27.45 4.45 27.82
N LYS A 305 28.35 4.08 28.74
CA LYS A 305 29.40 5.01 29.18
C LYS A 305 30.52 5.13 28.13
N PRO A 306 31.02 6.34 27.83
CA PRO A 306 32.07 6.55 26.83
C PRO A 306 33.33 5.71 27.02
N GLU A 307 33.73 5.44 28.27
CA GLU A 307 34.90 4.59 28.58
C GLU A 307 34.75 3.13 28.12
N TYR A 308 33.53 2.67 27.82
CA TYR A 308 33.25 1.33 27.33
C TYR A 308 32.99 1.24 25.82
N TYR A 309 33.17 2.32 25.05
CA TYR A 309 32.94 2.28 23.59
C TYR A 309 33.82 1.25 22.88
N GLU A 310 35.10 1.19 23.21
CA GLU A 310 36.02 0.20 22.63
C GLU A 310 35.65 -1.23 23.07
N GLU A 311 35.32 -1.42 24.34
CA GLU A 311 34.93 -2.74 24.84
C GLU A 311 33.61 -3.22 24.22
N PHE A 312 32.63 -2.35 24.06
CA PHE A 312 31.36 -2.70 23.42
C PHE A 312 31.54 -2.98 21.92
N ALA A 313 32.38 -2.22 21.23
CA ALA A 313 32.72 -2.52 19.84
C ALA A 313 33.36 -3.91 19.68
N HIS A 314 34.31 -4.27 20.55
CA HIS A 314 34.88 -5.61 20.59
C HIS A 314 33.83 -6.68 20.93
N TYR A 315 32.94 -6.42 21.88
CA TYR A 315 31.85 -7.34 22.23
C TYR A 315 31.00 -7.71 21.01
N LEU A 316 30.55 -6.71 20.23
CA LEU A 316 29.75 -6.94 19.03
C LEU A 316 30.53 -7.71 17.95
N VAL A 317 31.78 -7.31 17.70
CA VAL A 317 32.63 -7.89 16.65
C VAL A 317 33.08 -9.32 17.01
N ASP A 318 33.41 -9.59 18.27
CA ASP A 318 33.81 -10.91 18.74
C ASP A 318 32.64 -11.91 18.66
N VAL A 319 31.41 -11.49 18.97
CA VAL A 319 30.21 -12.32 18.78
C VAL A 319 30.02 -12.64 17.29
N CYS A 320 30.11 -11.65 16.41
CA CYS A 320 30.02 -11.87 14.96
C CYS A 320 31.09 -12.84 14.46
N LYS A 321 32.33 -12.68 14.94
CA LYS A 321 33.46 -13.54 14.57
C LYS A 321 33.29 -14.96 15.09
N HIS A 322 32.85 -15.13 16.34
CA HIS A 322 32.53 -16.43 16.91
C HIS A 322 31.49 -17.17 16.07
N TYR A 323 30.43 -16.47 15.63
CA TYR A 323 29.38 -17.09 14.82
C TYR A 323 29.87 -17.53 13.44
N LYS A 324 30.78 -16.78 12.84
CA LYS A 324 31.45 -17.19 11.60
C LYS A 324 32.35 -18.41 11.82
N ASP A 325 33.22 -18.35 12.82
CA ASP A 325 34.27 -19.34 13.05
C ASP A 325 33.70 -20.70 13.52
N GLU A 326 32.69 -20.69 14.41
CA GLU A 326 32.13 -21.91 14.99
C GLU A 326 30.93 -22.46 14.23
N TYR A 327 30.09 -21.59 13.65
CA TYR A 327 28.82 -21.99 13.05
C TYR A 327 28.73 -21.74 11.54
N GLY A 328 29.76 -21.13 10.94
CA GLY A 328 29.76 -20.78 9.51
C GLY A 328 28.76 -19.67 9.16
N ILE A 329 28.27 -18.90 10.14
CA ILE A 329 27.35 -17.78 9.93
C ILE A 329 28.15 -16.48 9.96
N GLU A 330 28.51 -15.98 8.78
CA GLU A 330 29.01 -14.62 8.65
C GLU A 330 27.81 -13.67 8.45
N PHE A 331 27.58 -12.80 9.44
CA PHE A 331 26.59 -11.73 9.31
C PHE A 331 27.01 -10.76 8.21
N ARG A 332 26.06 -10.32 7.40
CA ARG A 332 26.35 -9.35 6.33
C ARG A 332 26.47 -7.95 6.88
N THR A 333 25.59 -7.59 7.81
CA THR A 333 25.58 -6.30 8.48
C THR A 333 25.61 -6.47 10.00
N LEU A 334 26.22 -5.50 10.67
CA LEU A 334 26.18 -5.33 12.11
C LEU A 334 25.60 -3.94 12.42
N ASP A 335 24.43 -3.90 13.08
CA ASP A 335 23.83 -2.68 13.59
C ASP A 335 24.11 -2.52 15.09
N PRO A 336 24.89 -1.51 15.52
CA PRO A 336 25.17 -1.33 16.93
C PRO A 336 24.04 -0.60 17.69
N PHE A 337 23.00 -0.15 16.97
CA PHE A 337 21.93 0.66 17.53
C PHE A 337 20.57 0.01 17.27
N ASN A 338 19.61 0.36 18.12
CA ASN A 338 18.19 0.13 17.89
C ASN A 338 17.45 1.32 18.48
N GLU A 339 16.74 2.07 17.62
CA GLU A 339 15.91 3.21 18.03
C GLU A 339 16.62 4.25 18.93
N PRO A 340 17.85 4.68 18.58
CA PRO A 340 18.75 5.32 19.52
C PRO A 340 18.32 6.72 19.99
N LEU A 341 17.64 7.52 19.17
CA LEU A 341 17.23 8.87 19.59
C LEU A 341 15.98 8.91 20.48
N THR A 342 15.33 7.78 20.69
CA THR A 342 14.06 7.74 21.43
C THR A 342 14.24 7.87 22.93
N ASN A 343 13.21 8.38 23.60
CA ASN A 343 13.27 8.76 25.00
C ASN A 343 12.64 7.75 25.98
N TYR A 344 12.24 6.58 25.47
CA TYR A 344 11.48 5.58 26.23
C TYR A 344 12.32 4.39 26.71
N TRP A 345 13.64 4.41 26.47
CA TRP A 345 14.60 3.46 27.06
C TRP A 345 14.94 3.84 28.49
N SER A 346 14.30 3.21 29.46
CA SER A 346 14.49 3.49 30.87
C SER A 346 14.87 2.27 31.71
N ARG A 347 15.62 2.50 32.78
CA ARG A 347 15.93 1.49 33.81
C ARG A 347 14.63 0.84 34.30
N ASN A 348 14.63 -0.49 34.47
CA ASN A 348 13.44 -1.32 34.73
C ASN A 348 12.38 -1.31 33.60
N GLY A 349 12.75 -0.90 32.38
CA GLY A 349 11.88 -0.94 31.20
C GLY A 349 11.47 -2.36 30.81
N GLY A 350 10.39 -2.51 30.04
CA GLY A 350 9.84 -3.84 29.71
C GLY A 350 10.66 -4.68 28.73
N GLN A 351 11.81 -4.18 28.25
CA GLN A 351 12.69 -4.79 27.25
C GLN A 351 14.09 -4.17 27.28
N GLU A 352 15.05 -4.77 26.57
CA GLU A 352 16.35 -4.15 26.27
C GLU A 352 16.18 -2.87 25.44
N GLY A 353 17.04 -1.87 25.70
CA GLY A 353 17.06 -0.60 24.97
C GLY A 353 18.18 0.32 25.43
N CYS A 354 18.74 1.10 24.50
CA CYS A 354 19.85 2.01 24.77
C CYS A 354 19.68 3.32 23.98
N HIS A 355 19.45 4.43 24.68
CA HIS A 355 19.50 5.74 24.05
C HIS A 355 20.95 6.07 23.65
N PHE A 356 21.10 6.69 22.49
CA PHE A 356 22.33 7.35 22.04
C PHE A 356 21.98 8.68 21.39
N ASP A 357 22.46 9.77 21.98
CA ASP A 357 22.54 11.08 21.34
C ASP A 357 23.28 10.95 19.99
N LEU A 358 22.92 11.78 19.00
CA LEU A 358 23.55 11.79 17.68
C LEU A 358 25.09 11.82 17.73
N ASN A 359 25.66 12.65 18.60
CA ASN A 359 27.11 12.76 18.76
C ASN A 359 27.75 11.48 19.32
N SER A 360 27.02 10.77 20.17
CA SER A 360 27.46 9.51 20.78
C SER A 360 27.42 8.37 19.77
N GLN A 361 26.40 8.34 18.90
CA GLN A 361 26.39 7.42 17.75
C GLN A 361 27.61 7.66 16.84
N ILE A 362 27.88 8.92 16.46
CA ILE A 362 29.03 9.30 15.63
C ILE A 362 30.36 8.90 16.28
N ALA A 363 30.51 9.16 17.59
CA ALA A 363 31.70 8.80 18.33
C ALA A 363 31.91 7.28 18.40
N PHE A 364 30.83 6.53 18.62
CA PHE A 364 30.88 5.07 18.66
C PHE A 364 31.23 4.47 17.29
N LEU A 365 30.66 4.97 16.19
CA LEU A 365 30.99 4.51 14.84
C LEU A 365 32.47 4.67 14.48
N LYS A 366 33.11 5.76 14.95
CA LYS A 366 34.56 5.99 14.79
C LYS A 366 35.42 4.96 15.53
N VAL A 367 34.88 4.33 16.56
CA VAL A 367 35.53 3.24 17.30
C VAL A 367 35.22 1.88 16.67
N LEU A 368 33.95 1.61 16.36
CA LEU A 368 33.51 0.33 15.80
C LEU A 368 34.10 0.03 14.42
N SER A 369 34.10 1.01 13.51
CA SER A 369 34.52 0.82 12.11
C SER A 369 35.95 0.25 11.95
N PRO A 370 36.99 0.82 12.58
CA PRO A 370 38.33 0.23 12.50
C PRO A 370 38.42 -1.16 13.14
N ILE A 371 37.76 -1.40 14.28
CA ILE A 371 37.77 -2.71 14.96
C ILE A 371 37.12 -3.78 14.07
N LEU A 372 35.97 -3.47 13.46
CA LEU A 372 35.30 -4.38 12.53
C LEU A 372 36.19 -4.69 11.32
N LYS A 373 36.86 -3.68 10.75
CA LYS A 373 37.77 -3.87 9.62
C LYS A 373 38.97 -4.76 9.97
N GLU A 374 39.54 -4.61 11.15
CA GLU A 374 40.67 -5.41 11.62
C GLU A 374 40.30 -6.86 11.95
N SER A 375 39.01 -7.14 12.20
CA SER A 375 38.53 -8.49 12.51
C SER A 375 38.70 -9.50 11.37
N GLY A 376 38.77 -9.02 10.11
CA GLY A 376 38.80 -9.84 8.90
C GLY A 376 37.42 -10.35 8.44
N LEU A 377 36.33 -9.86 9.04
CA LEU A 377 34.96 -10.10 8.58
C LEU A 377 34.66 -9.31 7.29
N ASN A 378 33.80 -9.86 6.44
CA ASN A 378 33.18 -9.18 5.29
C ASN A 378 31.96 -8.34 5.72
N THR A 379 31.59 -8.41 7.00
CA THR A 379 30.50 -7.65 7.61
C THR A 379 30.75 -6.14 7.48
N VAL A 380 29.72 -5.38 7.13
CA VAL A 380 29.74 -3.91 7.14
C VAL A 380 28.80 -3.36 8.19
N ILE A 381 28.99 -2.11 8.62
CA ILE A 381 28.10 -1.50 9.61
C ILE A 381 26.80 -1.08 8.91
N SER A 382 25.66 -1.40 9.52
CA SER A 382 24.37 -0.74 9.27
C SER A 382 24.09 0.26 10.39
N ALA A 383 23.41 1.36 10.06
CA ALA A 383 22.97 2.37 11.02
C ALA A 383 21.83 3.19 10.40
N SER A 384 21.02 3.94 11.14
CA SER A 384 21.03 4.09 12.59
C SER A 384 19.83 3.45 13.28
N ASP A 385 18.94 2.81 12.52
CA ASP A 385 17.81 2.03 13.06
C ASP A 385 16.82 2.89 13.88
N GLU A 386 16.66 4.18 13.53
CA GLU A 386 15.73 5.07 14.22
C GLU A 386 14.28 4.60 14.07
N SER A 387 13.48 4.70 15.15
CA SER A 387 12.07 4.29 15.18
C SER A 387 11.18 5.10 14.24
N MET A 388 11.55 6.36 14.01
CA MET A 388 10.75 7.35 13.29
C MET A 388 11.52 7.88 12.08
N LEU A 389 10.86 7.96 10.93
CA LEU A 389 11.47 8.42 9.68
C LEU A 389 11.98 9.87 9.78
N GLY A 390 11.28 10.72 10.54
CA GLY A 390 11.71 12.10 10.78
C GLY A 390 13.01 12.19 11.58
N ASP A 391 13.27 11.25 12.48
CA ASP A 391 14.52 11.19 13.23
C ASP A 391 15.62 10.51 12.41
N SER A 392 15.29 9.45 11.65
CA SER A 392 16.21 8.85 10.66
C SER A 392 16.76 9.90 9.68
N TYR A 393 15.90 10.76 9.15
CA TYR A 393 16.32 11.89 8.31
C TYR A 393 17.30 12.83 9.03
N LYS A 394 17.03 13.20 10.29
CA LYS A 394 17.93 14.07 11.06
C LYS A 394 19.28 13.38 11.35
N THR A 395 19.26 12.09 11.68
CA THR A 395 20.48 11.33 11.96
C THR A 395 21.33 11.19 10.71
N PHE A 396 20.72 10.92 9.55
CA PHE A 396 21.42 10.87 8.26
C PHE A 396 22.14 12.20 7.98
N GLU A 397 21.42 13.31 8.06
CA GLU A 397 21.98 14.65 7.85
C GLU A 397 23.09 14.98 8.86
N GLY A 398 22.94 14.52 10.11
CA GLY A 398 23.96 14.62 11.14
C GLY A 398 25.24 13.87 10.78
N TYR A 399 25.11 12.63 10.30
CA TYR A 399 26.26 11.82 9.86
C TYR A 399 26.93 12.41 8.62
N ARG A 400 26.12 12.90 7.66
CA ARG A 400 26.59 13.61 6.46
C ARG A 400 27.42 14.83 6.85
N SER A 401 26.88 15.68 7.72
CA SER A 401 27.54 16.88 8.21
C SER A 401 28.81 16.59 9.01
N ALA A 402 28.84 15.48 9.73
CA ALA A 402 30.01 15.04 10.50
C ALA A 402 31.07 14.30 9.66
N GLY A 403 30.79 14.01 8.39
CA GLY A 403 31.69 13.31 7.47
C GLY A 403 31.94 11.85 7.87
N VAL A 404 30.92 11.15 8.36
CA VAL A 404 31.04 9.74 8.83
C VAL A 404 30.20 8.73 8.05
N LEU A 405 29.53 9.13 6.96
CA LEU A 405 28.75 8.20 6.13
C LEU A 405 29.63 7.07 5.54
N ASP A 406 30.91 7.35 5.24
CA ASP A 406 31.84 6.33 4.72
C ASP A 406 32.22 5.25 5.75
N LEU A 407 31.83 5.41 7.03
CA LEU A 407 32.03 4.39 8.06
C LEU A 407 30.98 3.28 8.01
N ILE A 408 29.86 3.49 7.31
CA ILE A 408 28.74 2.56 7.21
C ILE A 408 28.55 2.07 5.77
N GLY A 409 28.02 0.86 5.61
CA GLY A 409 27.73 0.25 4.31
C GLY A 409 26.25 0.10 3.98
N GLN A 410 25.37 0.38 4.96
CA GLN A 410 23.92 0.26 4.83
C GLN A 410 23.24 1.27 5.77
N TRP A 411 22.15 1.86 5.29
CA TRP A 411 21.23 2.66 6.08
C TRP A 411 20.01 1.83 6.50
N ASN A 412 19.73 1.77 7.79
CA ASN A 412 18.59 1.12 8.39
C ASN A 412 17.66 2.18 9.02
N THR A 413 16.35 1.98 8.88
CA THR A 413 15.33 2.82 9.51
C THR A 413 14.06 2.01 9.79
N HIS A 414 13.34 2.40 10.84
CA HIS A 414 12.00 1.89 11.09
C HIS A 414 10.95 2.84 10.52
N SER A 415 9.75 2.32 10.28
CA SER A 415 8.63 3.09 9.70
C SER A 415 7.42 3.20 10.64
N TYR A 416 7.64 3.10 11.96
CA TYR A 416 6.57 3.21 12.97
C TYR A 416 5.78 4.52 12.82
N TYR A 417 6.49 5.62 12.57
CA TYR A 417 5.92 6.94 12.33
C TYR A 417 6.67 7.69 11.23
N GLY A 418 5.91 8.46 10.43
CA GLY A 418 6.44 9.37 9.43
C GLY A 418 5.59 9.45 8.16
N SER A 419 5.78 10.52 7.41
CA SER A 419 5.05 10.82 6.18
C SER A 419 5.70 10.18 4.94
N ASN A 420 4.97 10.13 3.82
CA ASN A 420 5.55 9.71 2.53
C ASN A 420 6.66 10.65 2.05
N LYS A 421 6.63 11.90 2.52
CA LYS A 421 7.70 12.88 2.28
C LYS A 421 8.98 12.50 3.02
N ASP A 422 8.88 12.06 4.28
CA ASP A 422 10.05 11.60 5.05
C ASP A 422 10.68 10.36 4.40
N ARG A 423 9.84 9.40 3.96
CA ARG A 423 10.27 8.24 3.17
C ARG A 423 11.06 8.63 1.92
N SER A 424 10.51 9.56 1.13
CA SER A 424 11.12 10.05 -0.10
C SER A 424 12.47 10.74 0.15
N LYS A 425 12.59 11.51 1.24
CA LYS A 425 13.84 12.17 1.62
C LYS A 425 14.93 11.17 1.97
N ILE A 426 14.63 10.17 2.80
CA ILE A 426 15.59 9.12 3.18
C ILE A 426 16.04 8.34 1.95
N ARG A 427 15.11 7.99 1.05
CA ARG A 427 15.46 7.33 -0.23
C ARG A 427 16.47 8.14 -1.02
N THR A 428 16.18 9.43 -1.20
CA THR A 428 17.02 10.32 -1.99
C THR A 428 18.44 10.43 -1.39
N LEU A 429 18.54 10.65 -0.08
CA LEU A 429 19.82 10.74 0.63
C LEU A 429 20.63 9.44 0.54
N SER A 430 19.96 8.29 0.71
CA SER A 430 20.61 6.97 0.62
C SER A 430 21.16 6.73 -0.78
N GLN A 431 20.40 7.07 -1.82
CA GLN A 431 20.82 6.91 -3.21
C GLN A 431 21.98 7.84 -3.58
N GLU A 432 21.92 9.13 -3.22
CA GLU A 432 23.02 10.08 -3.44
C GLU A 432 24.31 9.61 -2.75
N SER A 433 24.19 9.05 -1.55
CA SER A 433 25.33 8.57 -0.77
C SER A 433 25.80 7.16 -1.16
N GLY A 434 25.15 6.50 -2.11
CA GLY A 434 25.48 5.13 -2.52
C GLY A 434 25.22 4.06 -1.44
N LEU A 435 24.38 4.36 -0.44
CA LEU A 435 24.07 3.45 0.67
C LEU A 435 22.90 2.53 0.32
N ARG A 436 23.03 1.25 0.64
CA ARG A 436 21.90 0.31 0.63
C ARG A 436 20.91 0.74 1.71
N LEU A 437 19.62 0.77 1.39
CA LEU A 437 18.57 1.19 2.32
C LEU A 437 17.67 0.00 2.69
N TRP A 438 17.52 -0.27 3.99
CA TRP A 438 16.57 -1.24 4.51
C TRP A 438 15.52 -0.54 5.38
N MET A 439 14.26 -0.96 5.22
CA MET A 439 13.24 -0.79 6.26
C MET A 439 13.42 -2.00 7.18
N SER A 440 14.07 -1.78 8.32
CA SER A 440 14.68 -2.84 9.15
C SER A 440 13.78 -3.32 10.28
N GLU A 441 12.72 -2.57 10.60
CA GLU A 441 11.70 -2.98 11.57
C GLU A 441 10.44 -2.13 11.43
N THR A 442 9.29 -2.76 11.58
CA THR A 442 8.02 -2.08 11.86
C THR A 442 6.99 -3.09 12.35
N GLY A 443 5.94 -2.58 12.97
CA GLY A 443 4.73 -3.29 13.35
C GLY A 443 3.56 -2.33 13.45
N ASN A 444 2.35 -2.87 13.56
CA ASN A 444 1.15 -2.06 13.76
C ASN A 444 0.17 -2.77 14.69
N GLY A 445 -0.55 -1.98 15.48
CA GLY A 445 -1.72 -2.45 16.22
C GLY A 445 -2.93 -2.58 15.30
N GLY A 446 -4.07 -2.94 15.89
CA GLY A 446 -5.34 -3.09 15.19
C GLY A 446 -6.13 -4.27 15.72
N SER A 447 -7.09 -4.74 14.94
CA SER A 447 -7.86 -5.95 15.24
C SER A 447 -8.32 -6.61 13.94
N GLY A 448 -8.35 -7.95 13.96
CA GLY A 448 -8.78 -8.77 12.84
C GLY A 448 -8.04 -8.45 11.54
N ILE A 449 -8.70 -8.72 10.41
CA ILE A 449 -8.10 -8.50 9.10
C ILE A 449 -7.91 -7.02 8.77
N SER A 450 -8.75 -6.13 9.29
CA SER A 450 -8.63 -4.69 9.02
C SER A 450 -7.28 -4.16 9.51
N GLY A 451 -6.88 -4.49 10.74
CA GLY A 451 -5.55 -4.16 11.25
C GLY A 451 -4.41 -4.81 10.46
N ASN A 452 -4.60 -6.05 10.00
CA ASN A 452 -3.61 -6.73 9.16
C ASN A 452 -3.43 -6.04 7.80
N LEU A 453 -4.52 -5.57 7.17
CA LEU A 453 -4.48 -4.82 5.92
C LEU A 453 -3.88 -3.42 6.09
N GLU A 454 -4.09 -2.77 7.23
CA GLU A 454 -3.40 -1.51 7.53
C GLU A 454 -1.87 -1.70 7.66
N MET A 455 -1.42 -2.85 8.16
CA MET A 455 0.01 -3.18 8.07
C MET A 455 0.45 -3.37 6.61
N ALA A 456 -0.30 -4.14 5.81
CA ALA A 456 0.04 -4.32 4.39
C ALA A 456 0.12 -2.97 3.67
N LYS A 457 -0.78 -2.03 3.96
CA LYS A 457 -0.75 -0.67 3.45
C LYS A 457 0.51 0.08 3.86
N ARG A 458 0.98 -0.06 5.11
CA ARG A 458 2.27 0.51 5.54
C ARG A 458 3.42 -0.08 4.72
N LEU A 459 3.46 -1.41 4.56
CA LEU A 459 4.45 -2.07 3.72
C LEU A 459 4.43 -1.50 2.29
N MET A 460 3.24 -1.39 1.68
CA MET A 460 3.10 -0.81 0.33
C MET A 460 3.61 0.64 0.27
N ASN A 461 3.33 1.46 1.28
CA ASN A 461 3.86 2.83 1.35
C ASN A 461 5.39 2.86 1.48
N ASP A 462 5.98 2.00 2.31
CA ASP A 462 7.43 1.90 2.43
C ASP A 462 8.05 1.47 1.10
N VAL A 463 7.53 0.41 0.47
CA VAL A 463 7.99 -0.06 -0.85
C VAL A 463 7.87 1.04 -1.90
N ASN A 464 6.80 1.82 -1.89
CA ASN A 464 6.56 2.82 -2.92
C ASN A 464 7.34 4.12 -2.77
N TYR A 465 7.59 4.57 -1.53
CA TYR A 465 8.16 5.90 -1.25
C TYR A 465 9.55 5.83 -0.59
N LEU A 466 9.76 4.87 0.32
CA LEU A 466 11.07 4.67 0.94
C LEU A 466 11.97 3.86 0.00
N MET A 467 11.35 3.05 -0.87
CA MET A 467 12.00 2.22 -1.88
C MET A 467 13.19 1.42 -1.31
N PRO A 468 13.01 0.70 -0.18
CA PRO A 468 14.09 -0.03 0.43
C PRO A 468 14.42 -1.29 -0.38
N ALA A 469 15.69 -1.72 -0.34
CA ALA A 469 16.10 -2.99 -0.92
C ALA A 469 15.47 -4.18 -0.14
N ALA A 470 15.26 -4.03 1.17
CA ALA A 470 14.59 -5.03 1.99
C ALA A 470 13.57 -4.41 2.94
N TRP A 471 12.56 -5.20 3.29
CA TRP A 471 11.55 -4.83 4.27
C TRP A 471 11.41 -5.95 5.30
N VAL A 472 11.58 -5.60 6.59
CA VAL A 472 11.70 -6.55 7.71
C VAL A 472 10.60 -6.30 8.75
N ASP A 473 9.74 -7.31 8.97
CA ASP A 473 8.75 -7.30 10.06
C ASP A 473 9.44 -7.36 11.44
N TRP A 474 8.81 -6.80 12.47
CA TRP A 474 9.32 -6.92 13.84
C TRP A 474 9.31 -8.37 14.33
N GLN A 475 8.13 -8.97 14.55
CA GLN A 475 8.03 -10.30 15.17
C GLN A 475 7.28 -11.32 14.34
N TYR A 476 7.77 -12.56 14.36
CA TYR A 476 7.12 -13.68 13.70
C TYR A 476 6.05 -14.35 14.57
N VAL A 477 6.37 -14.67 15.82
CA VAL A 477 5.49 -15.39 16.77
C VAL A 477 5.23 -14.55 18.03
N GLU A 478 3.97 -14.44 18.45
CA GLU A 478 3.56 -13.73 19.68
C GLU A 478 2.48 -14.51 20.46
N GLU A 479 2.32 -14.22 21.75
CA GLU A 479 1.21 -14.78 22.55
C GLU A 479 -0.03 -13.89 22.52
N GLY A 480 -1.20 -14.49 22.27
CA GLY A 480 -2.49 -13.80 22.37
C GLY A 480 -2.67 -12.58 21.45
N ASN A 481 -1.87 -12.51 20.38
CA ASN A 481 -1.85 -11.40 19.44
C ASN A 481 -2.01 -11.92 18.01
N ASP A 482 -2.68 -11.15 17.14
CA ASP A 482 -2.85 -11.45 15.71
C ASP A 482 -2.44 -10.28 14.79
N GLN A 483 -1.85 -9.21 15.33
CA GLN A 483 -1.48 -7.97 14.63
C GLN A 483 0.04 -7.77 14.53
N TRP A 484 0.74 -8.00 15.64
CA TRP A 484 2.19 -7.83 15.76
C TRP A 484 2.98 -9.08 15.35
N CYS A 485 2.29 -10.15 14.96
CA CYS A 485 2.88 -11.41 14.54
C CYS A 485 2.13 -12.02 13.35
N MET A 486 2.74 -13.05 12.77
CA MET A 486 2.11 -13.91 11.74
C MET A 486 1.71 -15.26 12.33
N VAL A 487 2.31 -15.67 13.44
CA VAL A 487 1.94 -16.87 14.18
C VAL A 487 1.57 -16.47 15.61
N THR A 488 0.42 -16.92 16.08
CA THR A 488 0.03 -16.74 17.48
C THR A 488 0.21 -18.05 18.23
N GLY A 489 0.45 -17.99 19.53
CA GLY A 489 0.63 -19.20 20.32
C GLY A 489 0.65 -19.00 21.83
N ASN A 490 1.09 -20.05 22.52
CA ASN A 490 1.46 -20.02 23.93
C ASN A 490 2.87 -20.64 24.07
N PHE A 491 3.83 -19.88 24.57
CA PHE A 491 5.22 -20.31 24.62
C PHE A 491 5.44 -21.46 25.62
N ALA A 492 4.73 -21.44 26.76
CA ALA A 492 4.85 -22.44 27.80
C ALA A 492 4.20 -23.78 27.41
N ALA A 493 3.00 -23.74 26.85
CA ALA A 493 2.27 -24.90 26.34
C ALA A 493 2.81 -25.38 24.99
N GLN A 494 3.63 -24.57 24.32
CA GLN A 494 4.20 -24.83 22.99
C GLN A 494 3.13 -25.13 21.94
N THR A 495 2.05 -24.36 21.96
CA THR A 495 0.96 -24.40 20.97
C THR A 495 1.05 -23.18 20.07
N TYR A 496 0.74 -23.35 18.79
CA TYR A 496 0.87 -22.28 17.80
C TYR A 496 -0.03 -22.52 16.58
N ASN A 497 -0.45 -21.44 15.93
CA ASN A 497 -1.16 -21.47 14.65
C ASN A 497 -0.93 -20.18 13.88
N LYS A 498 -1.00 -20.27 12.54
CA LYS A 498 -1.02 -19.09 11.66
C LYS A 498 -2.23 -18.22 12.00
N VAL A 499 -2.03 -16.90 12.02
CA VAL A 499 -3.13 -15.92 12.08
C VAL A 499 -3.40 -15.34 10.69
N LYS A 500 -4.47 -14.55 10.55
CA LYS A 500 -4.85 -13.94 9.27
C LYS A 500 -3.70 -13.10 8.68
N ASN A 501 -2.94 -12.45 9.55
CA ASN A 501 -1.76 -11.68 9.20
C ASN A 501 -0.69 -12.49 8.44
N TYR A 502 -0.50 -13.78 8.75
CA TYR A 502 0.38 -14.66 7.97
C TYR A 502 -0.02 -14.66 6.50
N TYR A 503 -1.31 -14.89 6.23
CA TYR A 503 -1.84 -14.98 4.87
C TYR A 503 -1.86 -13.62 4.17
N VAL A 504 -1.99 -12.52 4.92
CA VAL A 504 -1.85 -11.16 4.37
C VAL A 504 -0.41 -10.89 3.93
N ARG A 505 0.61 -11.21 4.74
CA ARG A 505 2.02 -11.02 4.36
C ARG A 505 2.44 -12.01 3.28
N GLN A 506 1.85 -13.21 3.27
CA GLN A 506 2.08 -14.24 2.26
C GLN A 506 1.66 -13.78 0.86
N GLN A 507 0.59 -13.00 0.72
CA GLN A 507 0.18 -12.42 -0.58
C GLN A 507 1.26 -11.55 -1.22
N ILE A 508 2.16 -10.96 -0.42
CA ILE A 508 3.23 -10.10 -0.94
C ILE A 508 4.52 -10.91 -1.08
N SER A 509 5.03 -11.43 0.03
CA SER A 509 6.37 -11.97 0.17
C SER A 509 6.60 -13.29 -0.57
N ARG A 510 5.57 -14.12 -0.70
CA ARG A 510 5.65 -15.39 -1.45
C ARG A 510 5.88 -15.13 -2.94
N PHE A 511 5.25 -14.10 -3.48
CA PHE A 511 5.11 -13.89 -4.92
C PHE A 511 6.08 -12.83 -5.47
N ILE A 512 6.35 -11.77 -4.72
CA ILE A 512 7.41 -10.81 -5.06
C ILE A 512 8.71 -11.34 -4.46
N LYS A 513 9.52 -12.04 -5.24
CA LYS A 513 10.70 -12.74 -4.71
C LYS A 513 11.95 -11.85 -4.72
N ALA A 514 12.99 -12.26 -4.02
CA ALA A 514 14.32 -11.67 -4.18
C ALA A 514 14.71 -11.60 -5.67
N GLY A 515 15.22 -10.46 -6.13
CA GLY A 515 15.55 -10.16 -7.51
C GLY A 515 14.41 -9.57 -8.34
N TYR A 516 13.19 -9.47 -7.81
CA TYR A 516 12.09 -8.80 -8.50
C TYR A 516 12.28 -7.28 -8.48
N THR A 517 11.88 -6.60 -9.55
CA THR A 517 11.90 -5.14 -9.65
C THR A 517 10.49 -4.60 -9.48
N ILE A 518 10.32 -3.68 -8.53
CA ILE A 518 9.05 -2.98 -8.30
C ILE A 518 8.77 -2.04 -9.48
N LEU A 519 7.52 -2.01 -9.93
CA LEU A 519 7.04 -1.10 -10.95
C LEU A 519 6.20 0.00 -10.30
N SER A 520 6.23 1.18 -10.89
CA SER A 520 5.36 2.28 -10.46
C SER A 520 3.92 2.02 -10.90
N VAL A 521 2.98 2.25 -9.99
CA VAL A 521 1.55 2.19 -10.25
C VAL A 521 0.90 3.43 -9.68
N ALA A 522 -0.01 4.03 -10.43
CA ALA A 522 -0.73 5.25 -10.05
C ALA A 522 -1.89 4.98 -9.05
N ASP A 523 -1.72 4.00 -8.16
CA ASP A 523 -2.68 3.60 -7.13
C ASP A 523 -1.87 3.19 -5.89
N ASP A 524 -2.20 3.75 -4.72
CA ASP A 524 -1.48 3.49 -3.47
C ASP A 524 -1.95 2.21 -2.76
N LYS A 525 -2.99 1.56 -3.30
CA LYS A 525 -3.50 0.26 -2.86
C LYS A 525 -2.99 -0.91 -3.73
N VAL A 526 -2.04 -0.65 -4.62
CA VAL A 526 -1.51 -1.64 -5.56
C VAL A 526 0.02 -1.66 -5.51
N LEU A 527 0.58 -2.86 -5.50
CA LEU A 527 1.99 -3.11 -5.83
C LEU A 527 2.07 -3.94 -7.11
N ALA A 528 2.98 -3.56 -7.99
CA ALA A 528 3.34 -4.34 -9.16
C ALA A 528 4.84 -4.65 -9.14
N ALA A 529 5.21 -5.86 -9.53
CA ALA A 529 6.60 -6.26 -9.62
C ALA A 529 6.83 -7.21 -10.80
N ARG A 530 7.93 -7.00 -11.53
CA ARG A 530 8.39 -7.93 -12.56
C ARG A 530 9.52 -8.80 -12.03
N ASN A 531 9.60 -10.03 -12.51
CA ASN A 531 10.78 -10.85 -12.26
C ASN A 531 11.99 -10.36 -13.08
N ALA A 532 13.17 -10.88 -12.75
CA ALA A 532 14.42 -10.52 -13.43
C ALA A 532 14.43 -10.88 -14.94
N ALA A 533 13.71 -11.94 -15.33
CA ALA A 533 13.63 -12.37 -16.73
C ALA A 533 12.71 -11.49 -17.59
N GLY A 534 11.80 -10.72 -16.98
CA GLY A 534 10.79 -9.93 -17.71
C GLY A 534 9.65 -10.75 -18.29
N ASP A 535 9.49 -12.01 -17.88
CA ASP A 535 8.45 -12.92 -18.38
C ASP A 535 7.30 -13.16 -17.38
N SER A 536 7.36 -12.54 -16.20
CA SER A 536 6.32 -12.63 -15.17
C SER A 536 6.09 -11.29 -14.47
N LEU A 537 4.82 -10.88 -14.43
CA LEU A 537 4.30 -9.76 -13.68
C LEU A 537 3.50 -10.27 -12.47
N VAL A 538 3.72 -9.66 -11.31
CA VAL A 538 2.96 -9.87 -10.08
C VAL A 538 2.20 -8.58 -9.78
N ILE A 539 0.89 -8.68 -9.57
CA ILE A 539 0.05 -7.57 -9.10
C ILE A 539 -0.53 -7.97 -7.74
N VAL A 540 -0.28 -7.16 -6.72
CA VAL A 540 -0.90 -7.30 -5.40
C VAL A 540 -1.81 -6.09 -5.17
N ALA A 541 -3.08 -6.31 -4.88
CA ALA A 541 -4.05 -5.25 -4.63
C ALA A 541 -4.73 -5.45 -3.27
N ILE A 542 -4.86 -4.36 -2.50
CA ILE A 542 -5.54 -4.34 -1.21
C ILE A 542 -6.86 -3.57 -1.29
N ASN A 543 -7.87 -4.07 -0.59
CA ASN A 543 -9.07 -3.33 -0.26
C ASN A 543 -9.25 -3.33 1.26
N SER A 544 -8.77 -2.27 1.92
CA SER A 544 -8.97 -2.06 3.36
C SER A 544 -10.32 -1.42 3.69
N ASP A 545 -11.14 -1.13 2.68
CA ASP A 545 -12.51 -0.68 2.83
C ASP A 545 -13.47 -1.88 2.87
N VAL A 546 -14.69 -1.71 3.35
CA VAL A 546 -15.73 -2.76 3.34
C VAL A 546 -16.54 -2.76 2.05
N THR A 547 -16.50 -1.64 1.34
CA THR A 547 -17.10 -1.47 0.03
C THR A 547 -16.26 -2.26 -0.99
N PRO A 548 -16.84 -3.19 -1.76
CA PRO A 548 -16.11 -3.87 -2.82
C PRO A 548 -15.55 -2.88 -3.85
N ILE A 549 -14.46 -3.25 -4.52
CA ILE A 549 -13.83 -2.45 -5.57
C ILE A 549 -13.57 -3.29 -6.82
N ASN A 550 -13.90 -2.73 -7.98
CA ASN A 550 -13.52 -3.26 -9.28
C ASN A 550 -12.24 -2.56 -9.75
N HIS A 551 -11.23 -3.35 -10.08
CA HIS A 551 -9.99 -2.88 -10.68
C HIS A 551 -10.03 -3.13 -12.18
N THR A 552 -9.53 -2.16 -12.96
CA THR A 552 -9.20 -2.33 -14.37
C THR A 552 -7.72 -1.98 -14.57
N VAL A 553 -6.94 -2.96 -14.99
CA VAL A 553 -5.50 -2.81 -15.22
C VAL A 553 -5.23 -2.82 -16.71
N ASP A 554 -4.65 -1.73 -17.20
CA ASP A 554 -4.18 -1.63 -18.58
C ASP A 554 -2.74 -2.17 -18.69
N LEU A 555 -2.59 -3.25 -19.46
CA LEU A 555 -1.34 -3.97 -19.71
C LEU A 555 -0.86 -3.80 -21.16
N SER A 556 -1.34 -2.78 -21.89
CA SER A 556 -1.05 -2.58 -23.33
C SER A 556 0.43 -2.31 -23.64
N PHE A 557 1.24 -2.05 -22.62
CA PHE A 557 2.70 -1.96 -22.76
C PHE A 557 3.37 -3.31 -22.99
N TYR A 558 2.76 -4.41 -22.56
CA TYR A 558 3.28 -5.74 -22.85
C TYR A 558 3.00 -6.12 -24.31
N GLU A 559 3.90 -6.90 -24.90
CA GLU A 559 3.72 -7.44 -26.25
C GLU A 559 2.59 -8.48 -26.26
N SER A 560 2.58 -9.34 -25.25
CA SER A 560 1.54 -10.35 -25.06
C SER A 560 1.35 -10.67 -23.59
N ILE A 561 0.14 -11.09 -23.24
CA ILE A 561 -0.21 -11.60 -21.91
C ILE A 561 -0.53 -13.09 -22.06
N GLY A 562 0.10 -13.92 -21.24
CA GLY A 562 -0.13 -15.36 -21.26
C GLY A 562 -1.48 -15.74 -20.68
N SER A 563 -2.01 -16.90 -21.09
CA SER A 563 -3.30 -17.42 -20.63
C SER A 563 -3.29 -17.93 -19.19
N ASP A 564 -2.12 -18.30 -18.67
CA ASP A 564 -1.98 -19.05 -17.42
C ASP A 564 -1.88 -18.11 -16.21
N ILE A 565 -2.84 -17.19 -16.11
CA ILE A 565 -2.94 -16.26 -14.99
C ILE A 565 -3.44 -17.02 -13.76
N THR A 566 -2.74 -16.87 -12.63
CA THR A 566 -3.17 -17.44 -11.34
C THR A 566 -3.47 -16.34 -10.34
N GLY A 567 -4.64 -16.38 -9.70
CA GLY A 567 -5.03 -15.47 -8.63
C GLY A 567 -5.09 -16.16 -7.27
N TYR A 568 -4.76 -15.43 -6.21
CA TYR A 568 -4.97 -15.85 -4.81
C TYR A 568 -5.61 -14.72 -4.01
N ILE A 569 -6.47 -15.03 -3.05
CA ILE A 569 -7.16 -14.05 -2.22
C ILE A 569 -7.15 -14.44 -0.73
N THR A 570 -7.00 -13.42 0.11
CA THR A 570 -7.15 -13.49 1.56
C THR A 570 -8.15 -12.43 1.97
N ASP A 571 -9.19 -12.83 2.69
CA ASP A 571 -10.18 -11.94 3.31
C ASP A 571 -10.58 -12.50 4.69
N GLU A 572 -11.68 -12.03 5.30
CA GLU A 572 -12.10 -12.51 6.62
C GLU A 572 -12.28 -14.04 6.69
N THR A 573 -12.82 -14.67 5.64
CA THR A 573 -13.17 -16.10 5.64
C THR A 573 -12.16 -16.96 4.89
N ARG A 574 -11.43 -16.40 3.93
CA ARG A 574 -10.49 -17.09 3.05
C ARG A 574 -9.04 -16.83 3.42
N ASN A 575 -8.21 -17.85 3.32
CA ASN A 575 -6.77 -17.79 3.63
C ASN A 575 -5.97 -18.28 2.41
N MET A 576 -5.43 -17.36 1.61
CA MET A 576 -4.64 -17.70 0.40
C MET A 576 -5.36 -18.70 -0.53
N GLU A 577 -6.68 -18.54 -0.65
CA GLU A 577 -7.49 -19.39 -1.53
C GLU A 577 -7.32 -18.97 -2.98
N GLN A 578 -7.49 -19.91 -3.91
CA GLN A 578 -7.43 -19.60 -5.33
C GLN A 578 -8.56 -18.62 -5.71
N ASN A 579 -8.19 -17.54 -6.38
CA ASN A 579 -9.11 -16.54 -6.89
C ASN A 579 -9.25 -16.69 -8.41
N SER A 580 -10.48 -16.95 -8.87
CA SER A 580 -10.84 -16.99 -10.28
C SER A 580 -11.77 -15.85 -10.69
N ASP A 581 -12.04 -14.88 -9.80
CA ASP A 581 -12.90 -13.73 -10.08
C ASP A 581 -12.11 -12.60 -10.78
N PHE A 582 -11.64 -12.92 -11.98
CA PHE A 582 -10.97 -11.99 -12.88
C PHE A 582 -11.26 -12.35 -14.33
N SER A 583 -11.14 -11.36 -15.22
CA SER A 583 -11.24 -11.54 -16.66
C SER A 583 -10.13 -10.75 -17.35
N ILE A 584 -9.70 -11.25 -18.50
CA ILE A 584 -8.79 -10.55 -19.40
C ILE A 584 -9.50 -10.35 -20.72
N ASP A 585 -9.54 -9.11 -21.19
CA ASP A 585 -10.05 -8.73 -22.50
C ASP A 585 -8.95 -7.93 -23.20
N GLU A 586 -8.43 -8.46 -24.31
CA GLU A 586 -7.25 -7.94 -24.99
C GLU A 586 -6.07 -7.72 -24.01
N SER A 587 -5.75 -6.45 -23.71
CA SER A 587 -4.70 -6.02 -22.79
C SER A 587 -5.22 -5.54 -21.43
N LYS A 588 -6.51 -5.75 -21.13
CA LYS A 588 -7.14 -5.24 -19.91
C LYS A 588 -7.51 -6.38 -18.96
N LEU A 589 -6.82 -6.42 -17.82
CA LEU A 589 -7.19 -7.32 -16.72
C LEU A 589 -8.20 -6.61 -15.82
N THR A 590 -9.35 -7.23 -15.62
CA THR A 590 -10.39 -6.76 -14.69
C THR A 590 -10.57 -7.76 -13.57
N PHE A 591 -10.64 -7.30 -12.32
CA PHE A 591 -10.94 -8.16 -11.17
C PHE A 591 -11.68 -7.40 -10.08
N LYS A 592 -12.39 -8.13 -9.23
CA LYS A 592 -13.12 -7.57 -8.10
C LYS A 592 -12.48 -7.99 -6.78
N LEU A 593 -12.26 -7.03 -5.90
CA LEU A 593 -11.90 -7.27 -4.51
C LEU A 593 -13.12 -7.04 -3.61
N PRO A 594 -13.55 -8.04 -2.82
CA PRO A 594 -14.48 -7.81 -1.72
C PRO A 594 -13.94 -6.79 -0.73
N GLY A 595 -14.83 -6.30 0.14
CA GLY A 595 -14.39 -5.53 1.30
C GLY A 595 -13.41 -6.33 2.17
N LEU A 596 -12.46 -5.63 2.78
CA LEU A 596 -11.44 -6.19 3.66
C LEU A 596 -10.72 -7.39 3.08
N SER A 597 -10.09 -7.19 1.93
CA SER A 597 -9.37 -8.25 1.22
C SER A 597 -8.03 -7.80 0.67
N ILE A 598 -7.18 -8.77 0.36
CA ILE A 598 -5.96 -8.61 -0.41
C ILE A 598 -5.89 -9.77 -1.41
N ALA A 599 -5.54 -9.47 -2.65
CA ALA A 599 -5.35 -10.50 -3.67
C ALA A 599 -4.08 -10.27 -4.47
N THR A 600 -3.54 -11.38 -4.98
CA THR A 600 -2.35 -11.40 -5.82
C THR A 600 -2.62 -12.14 -7.10
N PHE A 601 -2.15 -11.59 -8.22
CA PHE A 601 -2.23 -12.18 -9.55
C PHE A 601 -0.83 -12.37 -10.10
N LEU A 602 -0.53 -13.59 -10.56
CA LEU A 602 0.68 -13.92 -11.30
C LEU A 602 0.31 -13.99 -12.78
N ILE A 603 0.96 -13.17 -13.59
CA ILE A 603 0.60 -12.94 -14.98
C ILE A 603 1.85 -13.24 -15.81
N PRO A 604 1.86 -14.32 -16.61
CA PRO A 604 2.89 -14.51 -17.62
C PRO A 604 2.79 -13.38 -18.65
N VAL A 605 3.91 -12.77 -19.00
CA VAL A 605 3.94 -11.63 -19.93
C VAL A 605 5.13 -11.76 -20.87
N THR A 606 5.06 -11.09 -22.01
CA THR A 606 6.21 -10.83 -22.88
C THR A 606 6.39 -9.33 -22.95
N GLU A 607 7.55 -8.83 -22.55
CA GLU A 607 7.88 -7.40 -22.68
C GLU A 607 8.23 -7.07 -24.14
N LYS A 608 7.75 -5.93 -24.62
CA LYS A 608 8.27 -5.33 -25.85
C LYS A 608 9.76 -5.02 -25.62
N SER A 609 10.61 -5.17 -26.63
CA SER A 609 12.04 -4.84 -26.53
C SER A 609 12.24 -3.46 -25.88
N GLU A 610 13.14 -3.36 -24.89
CA GLU A 610 13.33 -2.16 -24.04
C GLU A 610 13.23 -0.87 -24.85
N GLN A 611 12.17 -0.09 -24.60
CA GLN A 611 12.07 1.27 -25.13
C GLN A 611 12.76 2.22 -24.15
N ALA A 612 13.57 3.12 -24.69
CA ALA A 612 14.36 4.04 -23.90
C ALA A 612 13.49 4.91 -22.98
N SER A 613 14.04 5.23 -21.80
CA SER A 613 13.43 6.07 -20.76
C SER A 613 13.47 7.57 -21.08
N GLU A 614 13.69 7.95 -22.34
CA GLU A 614 13.75 9.36 -22.72
C GLU A 614 12.34 9.89 -23.05
N PRO A 615 12.08 11.19 -22.79
CA PRO A 615 10.84 11.82 -23.24
C PRO A 615 10.71 11.72 -24.77
N GLU A 616 9.55 11.26 -25.23
CA GLU A 616 9.26 11.02 -26.65
C GLU A 616 8.24 12.03 -27.17
N GLU A 617 8.55 12.66 -28.31
CA GLU A 617 7.62 13.55 -29.00
C GLU A 617 6.36 12.78 -29.45
N GLY A 618 5.18 13.32 -29.13
CA GLY A 618 3.89 12.72 -29.45
C GLY A 618 3.41 11.68 -28.44
N ALA A 619 4.27 11.20 -27.52
CA ALA A 619 3.86 10.27 -26.48
C ALA A 619 3.15 10.99 -25.32
N ALA A 620 2.18 10.30 -24.71
CA ALA A 620 1.45 10.79 -23.55
C ALA A 620 2.07 10.28 -22.24
N TYR A 621 2.08 11.13 -21.22
CA TYR A 621 2.61 10.82 -19.89
C TYR A 621 1.65 11.27 -18.80
N MET A 622 1.61 10.50 -17.71
CA MET A 622 1.06 10.94 -16.43
C MET A 622 2.19 11.44 -15.55
N LEU A 623 2.03 12.63 -14.98
CA LEU A 623 3.04 13.28 -14.14
C LEU A 623 2.72 13.03 -12.67
N LEU A 624 3.35 12.02 -12.09
CA LEU A 624 3.10 11.55 -10.72
C LEU A 624 4.04 12.21 -9.72
N SER A 625 3.52 12.59 -8.55
CA SER A 625 4.35 13.16 -7.48
C SER A 625 5.21 12.08 -6.82
N ARG A 626 6.50 12.36 -6.58
CA ARG A 626 7.36 11.49 -5.75
C ARG A 626 6.80 11.28 -4.33
N THR A 627 6.07 12.28 -3.81
CA THR A 627 5.56 12.27 -2.42
C THR A 627 4.13 11.75 -2.29
N ALA A 628 3.45 11.47 -3.40
CA ALA A 628 2.12 10.86 -3.47
C ALA A 628 1.89 10.26 -4.87
N GLN A 629 2.14 8.96 -5.03
CA GLN A 629 2.14 8.33 -6.36
C GLN A 629 0.73 8.10 -6.92
N ASN A 630 -0.28 8.10 -6.05
CA ASN A 630 -1.69 8.07 -6.44
C ASN A 630 -2.20 9.47 -6.79
N MET A 631 -1.31 10.44 -6.96
CA MET A 631 -1.63 11.81 -7.31
C MET A 631 -0.87 12.23 -8.57
N ALA A 632 -1.61 12.77 -9.53
CA ALA A 632 -1.11 13.21 -10.83
C ALA A 632 -1.40 14.70 -11.05
N ILE A 633 -0.56 15.37 -11.85
CA ILE A 633 -0.89 16.71 -12.35
C ILE A 633 -2.05 16.61 -13.34
N GLY A 634 -3.11 17.37 -13.08
CA GLY A 634 -4.24 17.59 -13.97
C GLY A 634 -4.64 19.06 -14.00
N GLU A 635 -5.89 19.34 -14.35
CA GLU A 635 -6.43 20.69 -14.48
C GLU A 635 -7.69 20.87 -13.64
N ASN A 636 -7.86 22.04 -13.02
CA ASN A 636 -9.11 22.37 -12.33
C ASN A 636 -10.05 23.23 -13.19
N GLU A 637 -11.30 23.38 -12.73
CA GLU A 637 -12.33 24.18 -13.43
C GLU A 637 -11.96 25.65 -13.66
N SER A 638 -10.97 26.17 -12.92
CA SER A 638 -10.47 27.55 -13.06
C SER A 638 -9.29 27.68 -14.03
N GLY A 639 -8.91 26.59 -14.72
CA GLY A 639 -7.81 26.58 -15.69
C GLY A 639 -6.42 26.63 -15.07
N TYR A 640 -6.26 26.17 -13.82
CA TYR A 640 -4.95 26.03 -13.17
C TYR A 640 -4.50 24.57 -13.12
N ALA A 641 -3.19 24.36 -13.23
CA ALA A 641 -2.59 23.06 -12.97
C ALA A 641 -2.71 22.72 -11.48
N VAL A 642 -3.21 21.53 -11.19
CA VAL A 642 -3.43 21.03 -9.84
C VAL A 642 -3.01 19.58 -9.71
N LEU A 643 -2.62 19.19 -8.51
CA LEU A 643 -2.43 17.81 -8.12
C LEU A 643 -3.80 17.20 -7.77
N ASN A 644 -4.19 16.09 -8.40
CA ASN A 644 -5.45 15.37 -8.14
C ASN A 644 -5.20 13.87 -8.04
N THR A 645 -6.15 13.10 -7.50
CA THR A 645 -6.10 11.64 -7.52
C THR A 645 -5.88 11.15 -8.95
N ALA A 646 -4.88 10.30 -9.14
CA ALA A 646 -4.52 9.76 -10.42
C ALA A 646 -5.67 8.90 -10.98
N SER A 647 -5.97 9.10 -12.25
CA SER A 647 -7.02 8.41 -12.99
C SER A 647 -6.68 8.42 -14.47
N MET A 648 -7.38 7.62 -15.26
CA MET A 648 -7.20 7.59 -16.72
C MET A 648 -7.92 8.76 -17.43
N SER A 649 -8.11 9.90 -16.75
CA SER A 649 -8.82 11.08 -17.27
C SER A 649 -7.99 11.88 -18.28
N ASP A 650 -8.68 12.54 -19.21
CA ASP A 650 -8.07 13.28 -20.31
C ASP A 650 -7.22 14.48 -19.85
N ASP A 651 -7.54 15.09 -18.71
CA ASP A 651 -6.80 16.21 -18.14
C ASP A 651 -5.47 15.80 -17.48
N GLN A 652 -5.26 14.51 -17.20
CA GLN A 652 -4.04 13.96 -16.60
C GLN A 652 -3.10 13.26 -17.59
N LYS A 653 -3.50 13.15 -18.86
CA LYS A 653 -2.71 12.56 -19.95
C LYS A 653 -2.00 13.66 -20.75
N TRP A 654 -0.73 13.94 -20.45
CA TRP A 654 0.07 15.01 -21.05
C TRP A 654 0.89 14.51 -22.23
N THR A 655 0.52 14.90 -23.45
CA THR A 655 1.28 14.66 -24.68
C THR A 655 2.45 15.63 -24.77
N LEU A 656 3.65 15.10 -25.00
CA LEU A 656 4.84 15.93 -25.20
C LEU A 656 4.96 16.42 -26.64
N LYS A 657 5.29 17.70 -26.82
CA LYS A 657 5.66 18.29 -28.12
C LYS A 657 7.04 18.92 -28.01
N ALA A 658 7.89 18.71 -29.00
CA ALA A 658 9.23 19.28 -29.01
C ALA A 658 9.18 20.79 -29.32
N ASP A 659 9.99 21.58 -28.62
CA ASP A 659 10.22 23.01 -28.85
C ASP A 659 11.72 23.33 -28.71
N GLY A 660 12.49 23.03 -29.78
CA GLY A 660 13.95 23.04 -29.74
C GLY A 660 14.47 21.95 -28.78
N ASP A 661 15.28 22.35 -27.80
CA ASP A 661 15.75 21.46 -26.72
C ASP A 661 14.77 21.37 -25.52
N ASN A 662 13.58 21.96 -25.65
CA ASN A 662 12.54 22.00 -24.62
C ASN A 662 11.31 21.19 -25.02
N TRP A 663 10.39 21.05 -24.07
CA TRP A 663 9.15 20.30 -24.17
C TRP A 663 7.96 21.17 -23.81
N ILE A 664 6.87 20.97 -24.55
CA ILE A 664 5.54 21.47 -24.26
C ILE A 664 4.68 20.29 -23.82
N PHE A 665 3.95 20.45 -22.72
CA PHE A 665 3.02 19.44 -22.18
C PHE A 665 1.59 19.84 -22.54
N GLU A 666 0.91 19.08 -23.40
CA GLU A 666 -0.49 19.31 -23.80
C GLU A 666 -1.39 18.15 -23.35
N ASN A 667 -2.42 18.42 -22.54
CA ASN A 667 -3.37 17.39 -22.13
C ASN A 667 -4.37 17.01 -23.25
N LYS A 668 -5.14 15.94 -23.08
CA LYS A 668 -6.11 15.48 -24.12
C LYS A 668 -7.28 16.46 -24.33
N ASN A 669 -7.50 17.41 -23.42
CA ASN A 669 -8.44 18.52 -23.61
C ASN A 669 -7.89 19.64 -24.52
N GLY A 670 -6.61 19.55 -24.91
CA GLY A 670 -5.89 20.53 -25.74
C GLY A 670 -5.34 21.72 -24.97
N ASN A 671 -5.22 21.62 -23.64
CA ASN A 671 -4.65 22.66 -22.79
C ASN A 671 -3.18 22.36 -22.48
N MET A 672 -2.34 23.40 -22.50
CA MET A 672 -0.90 23.29 -22.27
C MET A 672 -0.49 23.89 -20.92
N LEU A 673 0.47 23.25 -20.24
CA LEU A 673 1.11 23.83 -19.06
C LEU A 673 1.74 25.17 -19.43
N THR A 674 1.36 26.22 -18.71
CA THR A 674 1.69 27.62 -19.03
C THR A 674 2.16 28.35 -17.78
N TYR A 675 3.31 29.02 -17.85
CA TYR A 675 3.84 29.86 -16.79
C TYR A 675 4.05 31.31 -17.27
N SER A 676 4.18 32.21 -16.30
CA SER A 676 4.48 33.62 -16.53
C SER A 676 5.68 34.07 -15.69
N ALA A 677 6.43 35.04 -16.22
CA ALA A 677 7.57 35.59 -15.49
C ALA A 677 7.09 36.32 -14.22
N GLY A 678 7.71 36.02 -13.08
CA GLY A 678 7.35 36.62 -11.79
C GLY A 678 6.11 36.03 -11.11
N GLU A 679 5.38 35.14 -11.78
CA GLU A 679 4.24 34.44 -11.19
C GLU A 679 4.66 33.09 -10.62
N TYR A 680 3.97 32.67 -9.56
CA TYR A 680 4.16 31.35 -8.96
C TYR A 680 3.33 30.28 -9.67
N TYR A 681 2.03 30.51 -9.87
CA TYR A 681 1.11 29.46 -10.34
C TYR A 681 1.26 29.13 -11.83
N VAL A 682 1.11 27.85 -12.15
CA VAL A 682 1.05 27.33 -13.53
C VAL A 682 -0.43 27.21 -13.93
N SER A 683 -0.77 27.76 -15.09
CA SER A 683 -2.09 27.63 -15.71
C SER A 683 -2.11 26.58 -16.82
N CYS A 684 -3.31 26.15 -17.20
CA CYS A 684 -3.57 25.27 -18.35
C CYS A 684 -4.29 26.11 -19.40
N THR A 685 -3.67 26.36 -20.56
CA THR A 685 -4.23 27.28 -21.58
C THR A 685 -4.24 26.68 -22.99
N LYS A 686 -5.20 27.11 -23.83
CA LYS A 686 -5.24 26.72 -25.25
C LYS A 686 -4.38 27.62 -26.12
N GLY A 687 -3.63 27.01 -27.04
CA GLY A 687 -2.75 27.73 -27.97
C GLY A 687 -1.57 28.41 -27.27
N THR A 688 -0.80 29.22 -28.00
CA THR A 688 0.45 29.81 -27.52
C THR A 688 0.23 31.05 -26.65
N GLN A 689 -0.49 30.92 -25.54
CA GLN A 689 -0.67 31.98 -24.55
C GLN A 689 0.39 31.81 -23.45
N GLY A 690 1.20 32.84 -23.18
CA GLY A 690 2.24 32.77 -22.14
C GLY A 690 3.47 31.96 -22.53
N LYS A 691 4.25 31.50 -21.53
CA LYS A 691 5.43 30.65 -21.74
C LYS A 691 5.07 29.20 -21.46
N GLN A 692 5.43 28.28 -22.36
CA GLN A 692 4.99 26.88 -22.33
C GLN A 692 6.14 25.87 -22.49
N ALA A 693 7.36 26.36 -22.69
CA ALA A 693 8.55 25.54 -22.87
C ALA A 693 9.19 25.18 -21.52
N PHE A 694 9.43 23.89 -21.32
CA PHE A 694 10.07 23.32 -20.14
C PHE A 694 11.22 22.37 -20.52
N ARG A 695 12.25 22.29 -19.68
CA ARG A 695 13.26 21.23 -19.72
C ARG A 695 12.88 20.10 -18.77
N ILE A 696 13.24 18.87 -19.13
CA ILE A 696 13.14 17.70 -18.25
C ILE A 696 14.56 17.33 -17.84
N GLU A 697 14.86 17.36 -16.55
CA GLU A 697 16.20 17.08 -16.02
C GLU A 697 16.10 15.89 -15.05
N ASN A 698 16.81 14.79 -15.37
CA ASN A 698 16.84 13.59 -14.53
C ASN A 698 17.51 13.87 -13.18
N ILE A 699 17.00 13.26 -12.11
CA ILE A 699 17.59 13.33 -10.76
C ILE A 699 18.16 11.97 -10.41
N ASP A 700 17.27 11.00 -10.25
CA ASP A 700 17.55 9.62 -9.91
C ASP A 700 16.46 8.76 -10.52
N ALA A 701 16.79 7.66 -11.18
CA ALA A 701 15.75 6.84 -11.81
C ALA A 701 14.72 6.35 -10.76
N PRO A 702 13.40 6.51 -11.00
CA PRO A 702 12.74 7.01 -12.22
C PRO A 702 12.28 8.49 -12.18
N PHE A 703 12.79 9.30 -11.25
CA PHE A 703 12.37 10.67 -10.99
C PHE A 703 13.19 11.72 -11.75
N CYS A 704 12.50 12.78 -12.15
CA CYS A 704 13.03 13.96 -12.80
C CYS A 704 12.50 15.25 -12.14
N LYS A 705 13.07 16.38 -12.51
CA LYS A 705 12.46 17.71 -12.31
C LYS A 705 12.08 18.30 -13.66
N ILE A 706 10.95 19.00 -13.68
CA ILE A 706 10.43 19.70 -14.86
C ILE A 706 10.67 21.19 -14.63
N VAL A 707 11.47 21.82 -15.48
CA VAL A 707 12.08 23.13 -15.22
C VAL A 707 11.70 24.12 -16.32
N THR A 708 11.40 25.38 -15.98
CA THR A 708 11.16 26.44 -16.96
C THR A 708 12.38 26.65 -17.87
N ALA A 709 12.12 26.87 -19.16
CA ALA A 709 13.18 27.04 -20.15
C ALA A 709 14.04 28.30 -19.92
N ASP A 710 13.49 29.35 -19.32
CA ASP A 710 14.08 30.70 -19.30
C ASP A 710 14.73 31.12 -17.97
N ASP A 711 14.21 30.68 -16.82
CA ASP A 711 14.69 31.09 -15.50
C ASP A 711 15.03 29.93 -14.55
N ALA A 712 15.02 28.70 -15.06
CA ALA A 712 15.45 27.48 -14.38
C ALA A 712 14.71 27.16 -13.06
N ARG A 713 13.47 27.64 -12.89
CA ARG A 713 12.57 27.25 -11.80
C ARG A 713 11.89 25.91 -12.11
N ALA A 714 11.76 25.04 -11.11
CA ALA A 714 11.11 23.73 -11.25
C ALA A 714 9.63 23.78 -10.87
N LEU A 715 8.82 22.90 -11.47
CA LEU A 715 7.45 22.64 -11.02
C LEU A 715 7.45 22.27 -9.53
N ASP A 716 6.58 22.93 -8.77
CA ASP A 716 6.57 22.93 -7.31
C ASP A 716 5.14 22.74 -6.79
N LEU A 717 5.00 21.91 -5.76
CA LEU A 717 3.74 21.76 -5.03
C LEU A 717 3.52 22.95 -4.09
N GLU A 718 2.37 23.63 -4.20
CA GLU A 718 2.01 24.74 -3.31
C GLU A 718 2.15 24.34 -1.83
N LYS A 719 3.02 25.05 -1.12
CA LYS A 719 3.34 24.80 0.31
C LYS A 719 3.82 23.38 0.58
N GLU A 720 4.40 22.74 -0.43
CA GLU A 720 4.89 21.36 -0.37
C GLU A 720 3.78 20.36 0.00
N SER A 721 2.52 20.69 -0.31
CA SER A 721 1.34 19.85 -0.01
C SER A 721 1.15 18.77 -1.06
N ASN A 722 0.81 17.55 -0.64
CA ASN A 722 0.57 16.41 -1.52
C ASN A 722 -0.92 15.99 -1.54
N ASN A 723 -1.82 16.91 -1.18
CA ASN A 723 -3.26 16.67 -1.18
C ASN A 723 -3.87 16.95 -2.55
N ALA A 724 -4.95 16.24 -2.89
CA ALA A 724 -5.77 16.58 -4.05
C ALA A 724 -6.25 18.04 -3.98
N GLY A 725 -6.26 18.75 -5.11
CA GLY A 725 -6.53 20.17 -5.24
C GLY A 725 -5.33 21.08 -4.95
N THR A 726 -4.16 20.57 -4.56
CA THR A 726 -2.95 21.39 -4.39
C THR A 726 -2.57 22.02 -5.73
N ARG A 727 -2.39 23.34 -5.79
CA ARG A 727 -1.97 24.00 -7.04
C ARG A 727 -0.51 23.75 -7.34
N ILE A 728 -0.20 23.67 -8.63
CA ILE A 728 1.16 23.58 -9.12
C ILE A 728 1.68 24.99 -9.40
N GLY A 729 2.88 25.27 -8.92
CA GLY A 729 3.62 26.48 -9.23
C GLY A 729 5.01 26.20 -9.80
N VAL A 730 5.82 27.25 -9.90
CA VAL A 730 7.24 27.20 -10.27
C VAL A 730 8.10 27.89 -9.22
N TRP A 731 9.15 27.22 -8.75
CA TRP A 731 10.07 27.74 -7.73
C TRP A 731 11.52 27.32 -7.98
N GLU A 732 12.48 28.00 -7.36
CA GLU A 732 13.90 27.58 -7.41
C GLU A 732 14.05 26.15 -6.87
N TYR A 733 14.76 25.27 -7.60
CA TYR A 733 14.91 23.87 -7.19
C TYR A 733 15.69 23.73 -5.87
N GLY A 734 16.79 24.47 -5.73
CA GLY A 734 17.73 24.36 -4.61
C GLY A 734 18.95 23.49 -4.93
N THR A 735 19.86 23.35 -3.97
CA THR A 735 21.07 22.50 -4.08
C THR A 735 20.93 21.16 -3.36
N GLU A 736 19.95 21.02 -2.48
CA GLU A 736 19.74 19.80 -1.69
C GLU A 736 18.89 18.80 -2.47
N PRO A 737 19.23 17.50 -2.47
CA PRO A 737 18.46 16.49 -3.18
C PRO A 737 17.09 16.24 -2.49
N THR A 738 16.93 16.68 -1.23
CA THR A 738 15.77 16.46 -0.36
C THR A 738 14.55 17.32 -0.69
N VAL A 739 14.60 18.14 -1.75
CA VAL A 739 13.46 18.92 -2.29
C VAL A 739 12.46 18.06 -3.08
N VAL A 740 12.02 16.96 -2.45
CA VAL A 740 11.22 15.89 -3.06
C VAL A 740 9.84 16.31 -3.56
N HIS A 741 9.33 17.47 -3.14
CA HIS A 741 8.05 18.05 -3.60
C HIS A 741 8.15 18.75 -4.97
N ARG A 742 9.34 18.76 -5.58
CA ARG A 742 9.61 19.27 -6.94
C ARG A 742 10.03 18.16 -7.92
N GLN A 743 9.82 16.91 -7.51
CA GLN A 743 10.32 15.73 -8.21
C GLN A 743 9.15 14.87 -8.67
N TRP A 744 9.23 14.45 -9.93
CA TRP A 744 8.12 13.88 -10.67
C TRP A 744 8.55 12.60 -11.35
N LEU A 745 7.68 11.60 -11.29
CA LEU A 745 7.76 10.44 -12.15
C LEU A 745 6.94 10.74 -13.41
N MET A 746 7.58 10.65 -14.57
CA MET A 746 6.89 10.70 -15.86
C MET A 746 6.55 9.28 -16.30
N MET A 747 5.35 8.83 -15.99
CA MET A 747 4.88 7.51 -16.40
C MET A 747 4.32 7.61 -17.81
N LYS A 748 5.00 7.00 -18.80
CA LYS A 748 4.47 6.91 -20.16
C LYS A 748 3.14 6.15 -20.11
N MET A 749 2.13 6.71 -20.77
CA MET A 749 0.80 6.14 -20.92
C MET A 749 0.74 5.34 -22.22
N PRO A 750 -0.13 4.32 -22.31
CA PRO A 750 -0.37 3.64 -23.57
C PRO A 750 -0.77 4.68 -24.61
N GLU A 751 -0.32 4.52 -25.84
CA GLU A 751 -0.86 5.30 -26.93
C GLU A 751 -2.37 5.07 -26.93
N ASP A 752 -3.15 6.15 -26.93
CA ASP A 752 -4.53 6.04 -27.38
C ASP A 752 -4.40 5.75 -28.87
N THR A 753 -4.18 4.50 -29.25
CA THR A 753 -4.44 4.06 -30.62
C THR A 753 -5.96 4.00 -30.71
N PRO A 754 -6.65 4.97 -31.33
CA PRO A 754 -7.81 4.55 -32.05
C PRO A 754 -7.27 3.56 -33.10
N ASP A 755 -7.73 2.31 -33.08
CA ASP A 755 -7.66 1.44 -34.26
C ASP A 755 -8.63 1.97 -35.35
N ILE A 756 -8.61 3.29 -35.56
CA ILE A 756 -9.14 3.95 -36.71
C ILE A 756 -7.89 4.28 -37.52
N PRO A 757 -7.58 3.51 -38.58
CA PRO A 757 -6.53 3.89 -39.51
C PRO A 757 -6.63 5.39 -39.83
N ASP A 758 -5.52 6.13 -39.72
CA ASP A 758 -5.41 7.59 -39.96
C ASP A 758 -6.09 8.08 -41.26
N ASN A 759 -6.38 7.14 -42.14
CA ASN A 759 -7.04 7.26 -43.44
C ASN A 759 -8.58 7.28 -43.37
N ILE A 760 -9.22 7.41 -42.20
CA ILE A 760 -10.70 7.43 -42.07
C ILE A 760 -11.27 8.84 -41.90
N ILE A 761 -10.47 9.82 -41.45
CA ILE A 761 -10.94 11.21 -41.24
C ILE A 761 -10.22 12.22 -42.15
N SER A 762 -9.35 11.77 -43.07
CA SER A 762 -8.68 12.66 -44.04
C SER A 762 -9.22 12.51 -45.45
N ALA A 763 -10.28 13.27 -45.75
CA ALA A 763 -10.46 14.09 -46.96
C ALA A 763 -11.95 14.42 -47.17
N GLU A 764 -12.31 15.68 -46.95
CA GLU A 764 -13.41 16.27 -47.70
C GLU A 764 -13.05 16.26 -49.19
N SER A 765 -13.50 15.24 -49.91
CA SER A 765 -13.62 15.30 -51.37
C SER A 765 -14.79 14.43 -51.84
N GLY A 766 -15.98 15.05 -51.88
CA GLY A 766 -17.10 14.76 -52.78
C GLY A 766 -17.54 13.32 -53.02
N THR A 767 -18.62 12.88 -52.35
CA THR A 767 -19.99 12.72 -52.90
C THR A 767 -20.88 12.18 -51.78
N GLY A 768 -21.95 12.91 -51.46
CA GLY A 768 -22.88 12.53 -50.37
C GLY A 768 -23.62 11.22 -50.63
N ASN A 769 -24.03 10.57 -49.53
CA ASN A 769 -25.00 9.46 -49.45
C ASN A 769 -24.60 8.06 -49.97
N MET A 770 -23.31 7.73 -50.10
CA MET A 770 -22.89 6.35 -50.42
C MET A 770 -23.10 5.34 -49.29
N ILE A 771 -23.06 5.76 -48.02
CA ILE A 771 -23.29 4.88 -46.86
C ILE A 771 -24.52 5.38 -46.09
N GLU A 772 -25.59 4.59 -46.08
CA GLU A 772 -26.85 4.89 -45.39
C GLU A 772 -27.24 3.80 -44.40
N VAL A 773 -28.12 4.14 -43.46
CA VAL A 773 -28.71 3.19 -42.52
C VAL A 773 -30.21 3.16 -42.77
N GLU A 774 -30.75 1.99 -43.09
CA GLU A 774 -32.18 1.76 -43.25
C GLU A 774 -32.56 0.44 -42.58
N ASP A 775 -33.61 0.43 -41.76
CA ASP A 775 -34.19 -0.76 -41.11
C ASP A 775 -33.17 -1.69 -40.42
N GLY A 776 -32.17 -1.11 -39.74
CA GLY A 776 -31.16 -1.86 -39.02
C GLY A 776 -30.02 -2.41 -39.89
N MET A 777 -29.92 -1.99 -41.15
CA MET A 777 -28.91 -2.43 -42.11
C MET A 777 -28.08 -1.26 -42.62
N ILE A 778 -26.83 -1.54 -43.00
CA ILE A 778 -25.99 -0.60 -43.74
C ILE A 778 -26.26 -0.79 -45.23
N ARG A 779 -26.67 0.27 -45.92
CA ARG A 779 -26.82 0.31 -47.37
C ARG A 779 -25.64 1.02 -48.02
N ILE A 780 -25.07 0.39 -49.05
CA ILE A 780 -24.09 1.00 -49.96
C ILE A 780 -24.76 1.43 -51.26
N ASN A 781 -24.76 2.72 -51.53
CA ASN A 781 -25.32 3.34 -52.74
C ASN A 781 -24.22 3.68 -53.75
N ASP A 782 -23.55 2.66 -54.28
CA ASP A 782 -22.62 2.81 -55.42
C ASP A 782 -22.89 1.72 -56.46
N LYS A 783 -22.82 2.08 -57.74
CA LYS A 783 -23.06 1.19 -58.89
C LYS A 783 -21.85 0.32 -59.23
N ASN A 784 -20.69 0.62 -58.65
CA ASN A 784 -19.45 -0.13 -58.85
C ASN A 784 -19.31 -1.28 -57.86
N GLU A 785 -18.57 -2.33 -58.25
CA GLU A 785 -18.11 -3.34 -57.30
C GLU A 785 -17.07 -2.73 -56.35
N GLY A 786 -17.15 -3.07 -55.06
CA GLY A 786 -16.28 -2.52 -54.04
C GLY A 786 -16.19 -3.38 -52.79
N VAL A 787 -15.46 -2.89 -51.80
CA VAL A 787 -15.22 -3.54 -50.51
C VAL A 787 -15.75 -2.66 -49.40
N VAL A 788 -16.58 -3.22 -48.53
CA VAL A 788 -17.00 -2.59 -47.27
C VAL A 788 -16.23 -3.21 -46.13
N LYS A 789 -15.54 -2.39 -45.34
CA LYS A 789 -14.92 -2.76 -44.07
C LYS A 789 -15.71 -2.12 -42.93
N ILE A 790 -16.11 -2.93 -41.96
CA ILE A 790 -16.88 -2.51 -40.79
C ILE A 790 -16.03 -2.71 -39.56
N TYR A 791 -15.92 -1.68 -38.75
CA TYR A 791 -15.14 -1.65 -37.54
C TYR A 791 -16.05 -1.40 -36.33
N SER A 792 -15.70 -1.98 -35.18
CA SER A 792 -16.30 -1.61 -33.90
C SER A 792 -15.94 -0.17 -33.53
N VAL A 793 -16.62 0.40 -32.53
CA VAL A 793 -16.20 1.67 -31.93
C VAL A 793 -14.82 1.62 -31.28
N THR A 794 -14.33 0.42 -30.96
CA THR A 794 -12.97 0.18 -30.45
C THR A 794 -11.94 0.06 -31.58
N GLY A 795 -12.36 0.07 -32.84
CA GLY A 795 -11.49 0.01 -34.02
C GLY A 795 -11.23 -1.39 -34.59
N SER A 796 -11.70 -2.44 -33.92
CA SER A 796 -11.56 -3.83 -34.38
C SER A 796 -12.32 -4.06 -35.69
N LEU A 797 -11.70 -4.65 -36.71
CA LEU A 797 -12.38 -5.04 -37.95
C LEU A 797 -13.37 -6.17 -37.68
N ILE A 798 -14.66 -5.86 -37.74
CA ILE A 798 -15.77 -6.81 -37.53
C ILE A 798 -16.06 -7.61 -38.81
N ALA A 799 -16.02 -6.94 -39.96
CA ALA A 799 -16.36 -7.58 -41.24
C ALA A 799 -15.68 -6.88 -42.43
N GLU A 800 -15.31 -7.67 -43.42
CA GLU A 800 -14.88 -7.22 -44.75
C GLU A 800 -15.72 -7.92 -45.82
N ILE A 801 -16.47 -7.15 -46.61
CA ILE A 801 -17.51 -7.65 -47.49
C ILE A 801 -17.31 -7.08 -48.89
N ASN A 802 -17.13 -7.95 -49.87
CA ASN A 802 -17.18 -7.57 -51.28
C ASN A 802 -18.63 -7.33 -51.69
N THR A 803 -18.93 -6.15 -52.23
CA THR A 803 -20.28 -5.70 -52.59
C THR A 803 -20.41 -5.51 -54.09
N GLY A 804 -21.54 -5.95 -54.66
CA GLY A 804 -21.97 -5.60 -56.02
C GLY A 804 -22.57 -4.20 -56.11
N SER A 805 -23.27 -3.89 -57.22
CA SER A 805 -23.80 -2.55 -57.56
C SER A 805 -24.87 -1.95 -56.62
N THR A 806 -25.16 -2.61 -55.50
CA THR A 806 -25.88 -2.14 -54.29
C THR A 806 -25.78 -3.26 -53.25
N ALA A 807 -25.38 -2.96 -52.01
CA ALA A 807 -25.33 -3.95 -50.93
C ALA A 807 -26.10 -3.51 -49.68
N LEU A 808 -26.78 -4.48 -49.06
CA LEU A 808 -27.42 -4.35 -47.75
C LEU A 808 -26.71 -5.31 -46.79
N ILE A 809 -26.14 -4.75 -45.73
CA ILE A 809 -25.37 -5.49 -44.75
C ILE A 809 -26.14 -5.47 -43.42
N PRO A 810 -26.70 -6.61 -42.98
CA PRO A 810 -27.41 -6.68 -41.70
C PRO A 810 -26.42 -6.56 -40.55
N MET A 811 -26.73 -5.69 -39.60
CA MET A 811 -25.89 -5.46 -38.42
C MET A 811 -26.71 -5.61 -37.13
N GLY A 812 -26.03 -6.02 -36.05
CA GLY A 812 -26.60 -5.92 -34.71
C GLY A 812 -26.83 -4.46 -34.31
N LYS A 813 -27.62 -4.23 -33.26
CA LYS A 813 -27.75 -2.90 -32.66
C LYS A 813 -26.40 -2.46 -32.11
N GLY A 814 -25.97 -1.25 -32.45
CA GLY A 814 -24.64 -0.77 -32.07
C GLY A 814 -24.18 0.45 -32.86
N ILE A 815 -22.99 0.93 -32.53
CA ILE A 815 -22.28 1.99 -33.24
C ILE A 815 -21.12 1.35 -33.98
N TYR A 816 -20.93 1.70 -35.25
CA TYR A 816 -19.89 1.12 -36.11
C TYR A 816 -19.22 2.20 -36.95
N ALA A 817 -17.94 2.04 -37.26
CA ALA A 817 -17.29 2.80 -38.31
C ALA A 817 -17.27 1.96 -39.60
N VAL A 818 -17.70 2.55 -40.72
CA VAL A 818 -17.83 1.84 -42.00
C VAL A 818 -16.98 2.55 -43.04
N LYS A 819 -16.13 1.80 -43.73
CA LYS A 819 -15.36 2.26 -44.89
C LYS A 819 -15.78 1.49 -46.13
N TYR A 820 -16.09 2.18 -47.21
CA TYR A 820 -16.36 1.62 -48.52
C TYR A 820 -15.31 2.07 -49.53
N SER A 821 -14.89 1.18 -50.42
CA SER A 821 -13.91 1.48 -51.47
C SER A 821 -14.27 0.74 -52.76
N SER A 822 -14.35 1.45 -53.88
CA SER A 822 -14.63 0.90 -55.21
C SER A 822 -13.67 1.47 -56.26
N ALA A 823 -13.79 1.02 -57.52
CA ALA A 823 -13.02 1.55 -58.62
C ALA A 823 -13.38 3.02 -58.91
N GLY A 824 -12.71 3.94 -58.23
CA GLY A 824 -12.84 5.39 -58.43
C GLY A 824 -13.57 6.16 -57.32
N ALA A 825 -14.01 5.51 -56.24
CA ALA A 825 -14.65 6.17 -55.10
C ALA A 825 -14.29 5.52 -53.76
N THR A 826 -14.18 6.34 -52.72
CA THR A 826 -14.00 5.92 -51.33
C THR A 826 -14.92 6.73 -50.42
N ALA A 827 -15.57 6.07 -49.47
CA ALA A 827 -16.43 6.71 -48.48
C ALA A 827 -16.19 6.13 -47.09
N SER A 828 -16.27 6.96 -46.05
CA SER A 828 -16.20 6.54 -44.65
C SER A 828 -17.32 7.20 -43.86
N LYS A 829 -17.97 6.46 -42.95
CA LYS A 829 -19.07 6.99 -42.11
C LYS A 829 -19.19 6.22 -40.80
N VAL A 830 -19.46 6.95 -39.71
CA VAL A 830 -19.93 6.35 -38.45
C VAL A 830 -21.44 6.14 -38.55
N VAL A 831 -21.90 4.91 -38.30
CA VAL A 831 -23.30 4.52 -38.39
C VAL A 831 -23.82 4.04 -37.04
N ILE A 832 -25.08 4.36 -36.75
CA ILE A 832 -25.77 3.92 -35.54
C ILE A 832 -26.95 3.06 -35.96
N ILE A 833 -26.95 1.80 -35.55
CA ILE A 833 -27.99 0.79 -35.82
C ILE A 833 -28.87 0.68 -34.56
N ARG A 834 -30.15 1.05 -34.68
CA ARG A 834 -31.09 1.22 -33.55
C ARG A 834 -32.00 0.02 -33.29
#